data_AF-A0AAN8STS0-F1
#
_entry.id   AF-A0AAN8STS0-F1
#
_cell.length_a   1.000
_cell.length_b   1.000
_cell.length_c   1.000
_cell.angle_alpha   90.00
_cell.angle_beta   90.00
_cell.angle_gamma   90.00
#
_symmetry.space_group_name_H-M   'P 1'
#
loop_
_entity.id
_entity.type
_entity.pdbx_description
1 polymer ?
#
loop_
_entity_poly.entity_id
_entity_poly.type
_entity_poly.pdbx_seq_one_letter_code
_entity_poly.pdbx_strand_id
1 'polypeptide(L)'
;MYRTNWGIGHGLKDILEAHKGPFTGQGHKGLYEILTTSWHAQLSLNLAMLGSLTIVVAHHMYSMPPYPYLATDYGTQLSLFTHHMWIGGFLIVGAAAHAAIFMVRDYDPTTRYNDLLDRVLRHRDAIISHLNWACIFLGFHSFGLYIHNDTMSALGRPQDMFSDTAIQLQPVFAQWIQNTHALAPGATAPGATASTSLTWGGGDLVAVGGKVALLPIPLGTADFLVHHIHAFTIHVTVLILLKGVLFARSSRLIPDKANLGFRFPCDGPGRGGTCQVSAWDHVFLGLFWMYNSISVVIFHFSWKMQSDVWGSVSDQGVVTHITGGNFAQSSITINGWLRDFLWAQASQDPLHVRPIAHAIWDPHFGQPAVEAFTRGGALGPVNIAYSGVYQWCMKDLLDAHIPPGGRLGRGHKGLYDTINNSLHFQLGLALASLGVITSLVAQHMYSLPAYAFIAQDFTTQAALYTHHQYIAGFIMTGAFAHGAIFFIRDYNPEQNEDNVLARMLDHKEAIISHLSWASLFLGFHTLGLYVHNDVMLAFGTPEKQILIEPIFAQWIQSAHGKTSYGFDVLLSSTTGPAFNAGRSIWLPGWLNAVNENSNSLFLTIGPGDFLVHHAIALGLHTTTLILVKVFWMLNTIGWVTFYWHWKHITLWQGID
;
A
#
# COMPACT_ATOMS: atom_id res chain seq x y z
N MET A 1 -36.94 11.05 -32.08
CA MET A 1 -35.57 11.57 -31.84
C MET A 1 -34.67 11.31 -33.04
N TYR A 2 -34.41 10.05 -33.38
CA TYR A 2 -33.53 9.69 -34.49
C TYR A 2 -34.29 9.52 -35.82
N ARG A 3 -33.66 9.94 -36.93
CA ARG A 3 -34.21 9.82 -38.28
C ARG A 3 -34.18 8.35 -38.72
N THR A 4 -35.30 7.88 -39.25
CA THR A 4 -35.44 6.55 -39.87
C THR A 4 -35.96 6.71 -41.31
N ASN A 5 -36.53 5.66 -41.90
CA ASN A 5 -36.97 5.63 -43.30
C ASN A 5 -38.09 6.62 -43.64
N TRP A 6 -38.72 7.26 -42.65
CA TRP A 6 -39.80 8.23 -42.85
C TRP A 6 -39.33 9.69 -42.92
N GLY A 7 -38.01 9.95 -42.95
CA GLY A 7 -37.46 11.31 -43.13
C GLY A 7 -37.61 12.25 -41.93
N ILE A 8 -38.36 11.87 -40.89
CA ILE A 8 -38.57 12.65 -39.67
C ILE A 8 -37.55 12.25 -38.59
N GLY A 9 -36.89 13.24 -37.98
CA GLY A 9 -35.88 13.06 -36.93
C GLY A 9 -34.48 13.51 -37.34
N HIS A 10 -33.50 13.29 -36.46
CA HIS A 10 -32.11 13.70 -36.66
C HIS A 10 -31.19 12.52 -36.99
N GLY A 11 -30.22 12.72 -37.89
CA GLY A 11 -29.11 11.79 -38.07
C GLY A 11 -28.11 11.92 -36.92
N LEU A 12 -27.72 10.82 -36.28
CA LEU A 12 -26.72 10.83 -35.20
C LEU A 12 -25.38 11.39 -35.65
N LYS A 13 -24.96 11.06 -36.88
CA LYS A 13 -23.77 11.62 -37.50
C LYS A 13 -23.86 13.14 -37.63
N ASP A 14 -24.99 13.64 -38.15
CA ASP A 14 -25.22 15.08 -38.33
C ASP A 14 -25.17 15.82 -36.98
N ILE A 15 -25.76 15.24 -35.94
CA ILE A 15 -25.70 15.79 -34.58
C ILE A 15 -24.24 15.87 -34.13
N LEU A 16 -23.49 14.77 -34.18
CA LEU A 16 -22.11 14.74 -33.70
C LEU A 16 -21.22 15.74 -34.45
N GLU A 17 -21.31 15.78 -35.78
CA GLU A 17 -20.49 16.69 -36.58
C GLU A 17 -20.88 18.16 -36.44
N ALA A 18 -22.11 18.48 -36.04
CA ALA A 18 -22.51 19.85 -35.72
C ALA A 18 -21.86 20.37 -34.43
N HIS A 19 -21.46 19.50 -33.51
CA HIS A 19 -20.90 19.90 -32.21
C HIS A 19 -19.37 20.07 -32.28
N LYS A 20 -18.96 21.30 -32.60
CA LYS A 20 -17.55 21.73 -32.66
C LYS A 20 -17.39 23.07 -31.93
N GLY A 21 -16.28 23.24 -31.23
CA GLY A 21 -15.98 24.45 -30.47
C GLY A 21 -14.56 24.96 -30.74
N PRO A 22 -14.24 26.19 -30.31
CA PRO A 22 -12.95 26.84 -30.58
C PRO A 22 -11.77 26.08 -29.97
N PHE A 23 -11.98 25.33 -28.88
CA PHE A 23 -10.93 24.58 -28.17
C PHE A 23 -10.78 23.12 -28.61
N THR A 24 -11.77 22.56 -29.31
CA THR A 24 -11.91 21.12 -29.56
C THR A 24 -11.65 20.72 -31.03
N GLY A 25 -11.21 21.66 -31.87
CA GLY A 25 -10.85 21.38 -33.25
C GLY A 25 -12.04 20.89 -34.07
N GLN A 26 -11.94 19.69 -34.63
CA GLN A 26 -13.03 19.07 -35.41
C GLN A 26 -14.13 18.45 -34.53
N GLY A 27 -14.08 18.63 -33.21
CA GLY A 27 -15.13 18.17 -32.30
C GLY A 27 -15.33 16.66 -32.39
N HIS A 28 -16.59 16.23 -32.51
CA HIS A 28 -16.96 14.80 -32.54
C HIS A 28 -16.90 14.16 -33.94
N LYS A 29 -16.29 14.83 -34.93
CA LYS A 29 -16.13 14.26 -36.27
C LYS A 29 -15.46 12.89 -36.16
N GLY A 30 -16.04 11.88 -36.80
CA GLY A 30 -15.48 10.53 -36.80
C GLY A 30 -15.97 9.60 -35.70
N LEU A 31 -16.62 10.13 -34.65
CA LEU A 31 -17.11 9.32 -33.53
C LEU A 31 -18.26 8.39 -33.95
N TYR A 32 -19.11 8.83 -34.88
CA TYR A 32 -20.17 7.99 -35.45
C TYR A 32 -19.58 6.75 -36.13
N GLU A 33 -18.56 6.93 -36.95
CA GLU A 33 -17.86 5.83 -37.62
C GLU A 33 -17.20 4.91 -36.59
N ILE A 34 -16.47 5.44 -35.60
CA ILE A 34 -15.85 4.63 -34.53
C ILE A 34 -16.89 3.73 -33.86
N LEU A 35 -18.01 4.31 -33.44
CA LEU A 35 -19.05 3.57 -32.73
C LEU A 35 -19.84 2.64 -33.65
N THR A 36 -19.85 2.83 -34.97
CA THR A 36 -20.56 1.91 -35.89
C THR A 36 -19.65 0.82 -36.46
N THR A 37 -18.33 1.01 -36.44
CA THR A 37 -17.37 0.03 -36.98
C THR A 37 -16.64 -0.78 -35.91
N SER A 38 -16.46 -0.25 -34.70
CA SER A 38 -15.76 -0.96 -33.61
C SER A 38 -16.72 -1.44 -32.53
N TRP A 39 -16.82 -2.76 -32.39
CA TRP A 39 -17.49 -3.40 -31.27
C TRP A 39 -16.79 -3.13 -29.93
N HIS A 40 -15.46 -3.00 -29.92
CA HIS A 40 -14.70 -2.70 -28.71
C HIS A 40 -14.95 -1.27 -28.20
N ALA A 41 -15.12 -0.30 -29.11
CA ALA A 41 -15.52 1.05 -28.73
C ALA A 41 -16.92 1.10 -28.11
N GLN A 42 -17.90 0.41 -28.72
CA GLN A 42 -19.25 0.31 -28.15
C GLN A 42 -19.24 -0.40 -26.79
N LEU A 43 -18.58 -1.56 -26.71
CA LEU A 43 -18.53 -2.35 -25.49
C LEU A 43 -17.86 -1.60 -24.35
N SER A 44 -16.78 -0.87 -24.63
CA SER A 44 -16.12 0.00 -23.65
C SER A 44 -17.09 1.03 -23.07
N LEU A 45 -17.81 1.78 -23.91
CA LEU A 45 -18.76 2.79 -23.47
C LEU A 45 -19.91 2.18 -22.65
N ASN A 46 -20.48 1.07 -23.13
CA ASN A 46 -21.58 0.38 -22.48
C ASN A 46 -21.18 -0.16 -21.10
N LEU A 47 -19.99 -0.75 -20.99
CA LEU A 47 -19.46 -1.24 -19.72
C LEU A 47 -19.19 -0.11 -18.73
N ALA A 48 -18.68 1.04 -19.20
CA ALA A 48 -18.47 2.20 -18.33
C ALA A 48 -19.80 2.68 -17.75
N MET A 49 -20.81 2.87 -18.61
CA MET A 49 -22.13 3.34 -18.18
C MET A 49 -22.85 2.33 -17.28
N LEU A 50 -22.84 1.04 -17.64
CA LEU A 50 -23.49 0.00 -16.85
C LEU A 50 -22.79 -0.24 -15.51
N GLY A 51 -21.46 -0.20 -15.49
CA GLY A 51 -20.68 -0.32 -14.26
C GLY A 51 -20.96 0.82 -13.28
N SER A 52 -20.94 2.07 -13.77
CA SER A 52 -21.32 3.24 -12.98
C SER A 52 -22.78 3.19 -12.52
N LEU A 53 -23.71 2.78 -13.38
CA LEU A 53 -25.12 2.63 -13.02
C LEU A 53 -25.31 1.59 -11.90
N THR A 54 -24.61 0.46 -11.99
CA THR A 54 -24.67 -0.59 -10.95
C THR A 54 -24.22 -0.06 -9.58
N ILE A 55 -23.16 0.77 -9.53
CA ILE A 55 -22.73 1.44 -8.29
C ILE A 55 -23.80 2.40 -7.77
N VAL A 56 -24.41 3.20 -8.66
CA VAL A 56 -25.51 4.11 -8.29
C VAL A 56 -26.70 3.33 -7.74
N VAL A 57 -27.05 2.19 -8.34
CA VAL A 57 -28.11 1.30 -7.85
C VAL A 57 -27.80 0.83 -6.42
N ALA A 58 -26.55 0.45 -6.12
CA ALA A 58 -26.15 0.09 -4.75
C ALA A 58 -26.43 1.24 -3.76
N HIS A 59 -25.98 2.45 -4.09
CA HIS A 59 -26.18 3.64 -3.24
C HIS A 59 -27.65 4.04 -3.07
N HIS A 60 -28.46 3.90 -4.13
CA HIS A 60 -29.90 4.20 -4.07
C HIS A 60 -30.67 3.14 -3.29
N MET A 61 -30.38 1.84 -3.47
CA MET A 61 -31.17 0.77 -2.83
C MET A 61 -31.03 0.74 -1.31
N TYR A 62 -29.86 1.07 -0.75
CA TYR A 62 -29.71 1.06 0.71
C TYR A 62 -30.38 2.27 1.37
N SER A 63 -30.32 3.44 0.71
CA SER A 63 -30.84 4.70 1.25
C SER A 63 -32.33 4.89 0.92
N MET A 64 -32.84 4.22 -0.11
CA MET A 64 -34.26 4.19 -0.49
C MET A 64 -34.70 2.74 -0.72
N PRO A 65 -34.85 1.92 0.35
CA PRO A 65 -35.20 0.50 0.24
C PRO A 65 -36.51 0.30 -0.55
N PRO A 66 -36.45 -0.28 -1.77
CA PRO A 66 -37.62 -0.30 -2.66
C PRO A 66 -38.58 -1.45 -2.36
N TYR A 67 -38.20 -2.40 -1.49
CA TYR A 67 -38.97 -3.60 -1.20
C TYR A 67 -39.45 -3.62 0.27
N PRO A 68 -40.69 -4.09 0.53
CA PRO A 68 -41.19 -4.26 1.90
C PRO A 68 -40.26 -5.11 2.76
N TYR A 69 -40.08 -4.72 4.02
CA TYR A 69 -39.24 -5.39 5.03
C TYR A 69 -37.73 -5.48 4.73
N LEU A 70 -37.28 -5.05 3.55
CA LEU A 70 -35.86 -5.07 3.18
C LEU A 70 -35.00 -4.20 4.12
N ALA A 71 -35.51 -3.04 4.53
CA ALA A 71 -34.77 -2.09 5.37
C ALA A 71 -34.32 -2.69 6.72
N THR A 72 -35.10 -3.61 7.27
CA THR A 72 -34.81 -4.29 8.56
C THR A 72 -34.10 -5.63 8.40
N ASP A 73 -33.93 -6.10 7.16
CA ASP A 73 -33.07 -7.23 6.81
C ASP A 73 -31.66 -6.72 6.46
N TYR A 74 -30.90 -6.44 7.52
CA TYR A 74 -29.56 -5.86 7.41
C TYR A 74 -28.60 -6.74 6.60
N GLY A 75 -28.75 -8.07 6.67
CA GLY A 75 -27.92 -9.01 5.91
C GLY A 75 -28.16 -8.90 4.40
N THR A 76 -29.43 -8.82 3.99
CA THR A 76 -29.77 -8.62 2.58
C THR A 76 -29.33 -7.24 2.08
N GLN A 77 -29.50 -6.17 2.88
CA GLN A 77 -29.01 -4.83 2.53
C GLN A 77 -27.50 -4.79 2.32
N LEU A 78 -26.72 -5.35 3.26
CA LEU A 78 -25.27 -5.44 3.16
C LEU A 78 -24.82 -6.25 1.94
N SER A 79 -25.50 -7.36 1.68
CA SER A 79 -25.19 -8.24 0.55
C SER A 79 -25.47 -7.57 -0.78
N LEU A 80 -26.65 -6.94 -0.94
CA LEU A 80 -27.03 -6.26 -2.19
C LEU A 80 -26.11 -5.07 -2.49
N PHE A 81 -25.78 -4.26 -1.49
CA PHE A 81 -24.84 -3.15 -1.64
C PHE A 81 -23.48 -3.67 -2.10
N THR A 82 -22.91 -4.62 -1.36
CA THR A 82 -21.59 -5.20 -1.66
C THR A 82 -21.56 -5.85 -3.05
N HIS A 83 -22.60 -6.61 -3.41
CA HIS A 83 -22.72 -7.29 -4.70
C HIS A 83 -22.70 -6.31 -5.89
N HIS A 84 -23.54 -5.27 -5.84
CA HIS A 84 -23.62 -4.28 -6.92
C HIS A 84 -22.35 -3.42 -7.00
N MET A 85 -21.72 -3.09 -5.87
CA MET A 85 -20.43 -2.40 -5.85
C MET A 85 -19.34 -3.21 -6.58
N TRP A 86 -19.23 -4.51 -6.30
CA TRP A 86 -18.26 -5.39 -6.97
C TRP A 86 -18.53 -5.51 -8.47
N ILE A 87 -19.77 -5.79 -8.87
CA ILE A 87 -20.15 -5.86 -10.29
C ILE A 87 -19.79 -4.56 -11.00
N GLY A 88 -20.14 -3.43 -10.40
CA GLY A 88 -19.84 -2.12 -10.96
C GLY A 88 -18.35 -1.88 -11.17
N GLY A 89 -17.52 -2.21 -10.17
CA GLY A 89 -16.06 -2.15 -10.26
C GLY A 89 -15.48 -3.00 -11.39
N PHE A 90 -15.90 -4.26 -11.51
CA PHE A 90 -15.45 -5.15 -12.60
C PHE A 90 -15.83 -4.63 -13.98
N LEU A 91 -17.06 -4.14 -14.16
CA LEU A 91 -17.53 -3.59 -15.43
C LEU A 91 -16.74 -2.32 -15.82
N ILE A 92 -16.44 -1.42 -14.86
CA ILE A 92 -15.62 -0.22 -15.12
C ILE A 92 -14.19 -0.58 -15.54
N VAL A 93 -13.55 -1.56 -14.89
CA VAL A 93 -12.22 -2.03 -15.31
C VAL A 93 -12.28 -2.67 -16.71
N GLY A 94 -13.32 -3.46 -16.99
CA GLY A 94 -13.60 -4.02 -18.32
C GLY A 94 -13.79 -2.95 -19.39
N ALA A 95 -14.41 -1.81 -19.06
CA ALA A 95 -14.58 -0.68 -19.95
C ALA A 95 -13.22 -0.13 -20.43
N ALA A 96 -12.29 0.08 -19.49
CA ALA A 96 -10.94 0.53 -19.82
C ALA A 96 -10.13 -0.52 -20.61
N ALA A 97 -10.31 -1.80 -20.30
CA ALA A 97 -9.71 -2.89 -21.07
C ALA A 97 -10.14 -2.84 -22.54
N HIS A 98 -11.45 -2.71 -22.79
CA HIS A 98 -11.97 -2.62 -24.15
C HIS A 98 -11.63 -1.29 -24.85
N ALA A 99 -11.50 -0.18 -24.12
CA ALA A 99 -10.97 1.06 -24.67
C ALA A 99 -9.52 0.87 -25.16
N ALA A 100 -8.67 0.19 -24.39
CA ALA A 100 -7.31 -0.10 -24.80
C ALA A 100 -7.24 -1.07 -25.99
N ILE A 101 -8.11 -2.10 -26.03
CA ILE A 101 -8.20 -3.00 -27.18
C ILE A 101 -8.61 -2.22 -28.44
N PHE A 102 -9.61 -1.33 -28.34
CA PHE A 102 -9.98 -0.41 -29.41
C PHE A 102 -8.79 0.41 -29.88
N MET A 103 -8.04 1.02 -28.95
CA MET A 103 -6.86 1.83 -29.27
C MET A 103 -5.77 1.04 -30.01
N VAL A 104 -5.60 -0.24 -29.71
CA VAL A 104 -4.60 -1.10 -30.37
C VAL A 104 -5.07 -1.59 -31.73
N ARG A 105 -6.30 -2.09 -31.84
CA ARG A 105 -6.78 -2.84 -33.01
C ARG A 105 -7.55 -2.01 -34.02
N ASP A 106 -8.45 -1.17 -33.54
CA ASP A 106 -9.50 -0.57 -34.38
C ASP A 106 -9.28 0.94 -34.59
N TYR A 107 -8.44 1.57 -33.77
CA TYR A 107 -8.08 2.97 -33.93
C TYR A 107 -7.10 3.16 -35.09
N ASP A 108 -7.54 3.94 -36.08
CA ASP A 108 -6.75 4.35 -37.22
C ASP A 108 -6.41 5.85 -37.13
N PRO A 109 -5.15 6.24 -36.91
CA PRO A 109 -4.76 7.66 -36.85
C PRO A 109 -4.83 8.37 -38.21
N THR A 110 -4.84 7.66 -39.34
CA THR A 110 -4.77 8.28 -40.68
C THR A 110 -6.08 8.95 -41.07
N THR A 111 -7.19 8.48 -40.53
CA THR A 111 -8.54 9.00 -40.79
C THR A 111 -9.02 9.99 -39.72
N ARG A 112 -8.19 10.26 -38.69
CA ARG A 112 -8.60 10.93 -37.43
C ARG A 112 -7.71 12.14 -37.11
N TYR A 113 -7.78 13.17 -37.95
CA TYR A 113 -7.00 14.39 -37.74
C TYR A 113 -7.78 15.44 -36.93
N ASN A 114 -7.21 15.85 -35.80
CA ASN A 114 -7.65 16.99 -35.00
C ASN A 114 -9.11 16.94 -34.49
N ASP A 115 -9.66 15.74 -34.37
CA ASP A 115 -10.88 15.50 -33.59
C ASP A 115 -10.57 15.42 -32.08
N LEU A 116 -11.59 15.19 -31.25
CA LEU A 116 -11.43 15.11 -29.80
C LEU A 116 -10.46 14.01 -29.35
N LEU A 117 -10.52 12.82 -29.96
CA LEU A 117 -9.71 11.68 -29.55
C LEU A 117 -8.23 11.89 -29.90
N ASP A 118 -7.95 12.37 -31.12
CA ASP A 118 -6.60 12.75 -31.53
C ASP A 118 -6.02 13.85 -30.62
N ARG A 119 -6.82 14.88 -30.31
CA ARG A 119 -6.38 15.93 -29.39
C ARG A 119 -5.99 15.35 -28.04
N VAL A 120 -6.84 14.52 -27.41
CA VAL A 120 -6.54 13.85 -26.14
C VAL A 120 -5.21 13.09 -26.18
N LEU A 121 -4.95 12.33 -27.24
CA LEU A 121 -3.70 11.59 -27.40
C LEU A 121 -2.48 12.52 -27.50
N ARG A 122 -2.60 13.68 -28.13
CA ARG A 122 -1.51 14.67 -28.24
C ARG A 122 -1.11 15.32 -26.91
N HIS A 123 -1.99 15.35 -25.92
CA HIS A 123 -1.68 15.89 -24.59
C HIS A 123 -1.77 14.83 -23.47
N ARG A 124 -1.64 13.55 -23.82
CA ARG A 124 -1.71 12.43 -22.85
C ARG A 124 -0.71 12.53 -21.71
N ASP A 125 0.50 13.05 -21.95
CA ASP A 125 1.53 13.22 -20.92
C ASP A 125 1.07 14.23 -19.86
N ALA A 126 0.41 15.32 -20.28
CA ALA A 126 -0.14 16.31 -19.37
C ALA A 126 -1.31 15.75 -18.55
N ILE A 127 -2.22 15.00 -19.17
CA ILE A 127 -3.34 14.36 -18.46
C ILE A 127 -2.80 13.43 -17.36
N ILE A 128 -1.86 12.54 -17.72
CA ILE A 128 -1.32 11.56 -16.78
C ILE A 128 -0.46 12.20 -15.69
N SER A 129 0.33 13.25 -15.99
CA SER A 129 1.13 13.93 -14.97
C SER A 129 0.26 14.67 -13.95
N HIS A 130 -0.81 15.35 -14.38
CA HIS A 130 -1.72 16.03 -13.47
C HIS A 130 -2.52 15.04 -12.62
N LEU A 131 -2.97 13.93 -13.23
CA LEU A 131 -3.66 12.89 -12.48
C LEU A 131 -2.72 12.19 -11.49
N ASN A 132 -1.45 11.99 -11.85
CA ASN A 132 -0.43 11.48 -10.92
C ASN A 132 -0.24 12.44 -9.73
N TRP A 133 -0.09 13.74 -9.97
CA TRP A 133 -0.03 14.74 -8.91
C TRP A 133 -1.26 14.71 -8.01
N ALA A 134 -2.47 14.64 -8.60
CA ALA A 134 -3.72 14.56 -7.83
C ALA A 134 -3.77 13.31 -6.95
N CYS A 135 -3.33 12.16 -7.45
CA CYS A 135 -3.22 10.92 -6.66
C CYS A 135 -2.25 11.05 -5.49
N ILE A 136 -1.07 11.66 -5.71
CA ILE A 136 -0.08 11.90 -4.65
C ILE A 136 -0.66 12.86 -3.60
N PHE A 137 -1.26 13.96 -4.05
CA PHE A 137 -1.91 14.94 -3.18
C PHE A 137 -3.01 14.28 -2.33
N LEU A 138 -3.93 13.55 -2.96
CA LEU A 138 -5.01 12.86 -2.26
C LEU A 138 -4.45 11.82 -1.28
N GLY A 139 -3.43 11.04 -1.66
CA GLY A 139 -2.81 10.06 -0.77
C GLY A 139 -2.23 10.68 0.51
N PHE A 140 -1.43 11.75 0.37
CA PHE A 140 -0.86 12.44 1.53
C PHE A 140 -1.92 13.13 2.40
N HIS A 141 -2.93 13.74 1.80
CA HIS A 141 -3.95 14.52 2.53
C HIS A 141 -5.20 13.71 2.92
N SER A 142 -5.18 12.38 2.73
CA SER A 142 -6.20 11.47 3.25
C SER A 142 -5.57 10.41 4.14
N PHE A 143 -4.81 9.48 3.57
CA PHE A 143 -4.16 8.40 4.32
C PHE A 143 -3.09 8.92 5.28
N GLY A 144 -2.39 10.00 4.92
CA GLY A 144 -1.46 10.67 5.85
C GLY A 144 -2.14 11.19 7.13
N LEU A 145 -3.41 11.61 7.06
CA LEU A 145 -4.17 12.06 8.23
C LEU A 145 -4.50 10.90 9.18
N TYR A 146 -4.72 9.70 8.64
CA TYR A 146 -4.88 8.49 9.43
C TYR A 146 -3.59 8.14 10.20
N ILE A 147 -2.44 8.18 9.54
CA ILE A 147 -1.13 7.94 10.19
C ILE A 147 -0.84 9.00 11.26
N HIS A 148 -1.15 10.27 10.97
CA HIS A 148 -1.07 11.36 11.94
C HIS A 148 -1.91 11.04 13.19
N ASN A 149 -3.17 10.65 13.01
CA ASN A 149 -4.06 10.31 14.10
C ASN A 149 -3.60 9.08 14.90
N ASP A 150 -3.12 8.02 14.24
CA ASP A 150 -2.54 6.86 14.92
C ASP A 150 -1.34 7.28 15.79
N THR A 151 -0.48 8.14 15.25
CA THR A 151 0.72 8.65 15.96
C THR A 151 0.34 9.54 17.14
N MET A 152 -0.56 10.51 16.95
CA MET A 152 -1.02 11.39 18.03
C MET A 152 -1.75 10.61 19.12
N SER A 153 -2.58 9.63 18.75
CA SER A 153 -3.23 8.74 19.71
C SER A 153 -2.20 7.92 20.50
N ALA A 154 -1.18 7.37 19.84
CA ALA A 154 -0.14 6.56 20.49
C ALA A 154 0.75 7.40 21.42
N LEU A 155 0.98 8.67 21.08
CA LEU A 155 1.71 9.62 21.93
C LEU A 155 0.87 10.18 23.10
N GLY A 156 -0.38 9.74 23.25
CA GLY A 156 -1.27 10.24 24.30
C GLY A 156 -1.71 11.69 24.09
N ARG A 157 -1.77 12.15 22.84
CA ARG A 157 -2.14 13.52 22.45
C ARG A 157 -3.46 13.57 21.66
N PRO A 158 -4.60 13.13 22.25
CA PRO A 158 -5.87 13.09 21.53
C PRO A 158 -6.40 14.47 21.12
N GLN A 159 -6.00 15.54 21.83
CA GLN A 159 -6.35 16.92 21.47
C GLN A 159 -5.73 17.42 20.16
N ASP A 160 -4.71 16.72 19.65
CA ASP A 160 -4.01 17.08 18.41
C ASP A 160 -4.44 16.21 17.22
N MET A 161 -5.46 15.37 17.42
CA MET A 161 -6.02 14.51 16.38
C MET A 161 -7.04 15.27 15.51
N PHE A 162 -7.15 14.86 14.26
CA PHE A 162 -8.27 15.21 13.41
C PHE A 162 -9.49 14.38 13.80
N SER A 163 -10.40 14.99 14.55
CA SER A 163 -11.60 14.35 15.10
C SER A 163 -12.70 15.37 15.37
N ASP A 164 -13.91 14.90 15.63
CA ASP A 164 -15.03 15.79 15.97
C ASP A 164 -14.86 16.52 17.31
N THR A 165 -13.98 16.04 18.19
CA THR A 165 -13.75 16.61 19.53
C THR A 165 -12.47 17.43 19.64
N ALA A 166 -11.65 17.45 18.59
CA ALA A 166 -10.36 18.15 18.56
C ALA A 166 -10.26 19.01 17.29
N ILE A 167 -9.40 18.67 16.33
CA ILE A 167 -9.26 19.41 15.08
C ILE A 167 -10.30 18.89 14.07
N GLN A 168 -11.39 19.63 13.91
CA GLN A 168 -12.51 19.19 13.09
C GLN A 168 -12.26 19.42 11.59
N LEU A 169 -12.57 18.40 10.77
CA LEU A 169 -12.63 18.52 9.31
C LEU A 169 -14.03 18.15 8.84
N GLN A 170 -14.98 19.06 9.04
CA GLN A 170 -16.39 18.81 8.75
C GLN A 170 -16.68 18.76 7.24
N PRO A 171 -17.47 17.79 6.75
CA PRO A 171 -17.89 17.71 5.35
C PRO A 171 -19.05 18.69 5.06
N VAL A 172 -18.80 19.99 5.21
CA VAL A 172 -19.82 21.06 5.18
C VAL A 172 -20.64 21.08 3.90
N PHE A 173 -20.04 20.76 2.74
CA PHE A 173 -20.78 20.69 1.48
C PHE A 173 -21.77 19.52 1.46
N ALA A 174 -21.40 18.36 2.01
CA ALA A 174 -22.30 17.23 2.10
C ALA A 174 -23.46 17.53 3.06
N GLN A 175 -23.16 18.09 4.24
CA GLN A 175 -24.18 18.52 5.20
C GLN A 175 -25.14 19.57 4.61
N TRP A 176 -24.64 20.51 3.81
CA TRP A 176 -25.46 21.48 3.09
C TRP A 176 -26.42 20.81 2.07
N ILE A 177 -25.95 19.80 1.33
CA ILE A 177 -26.79 19.01 0.43
C ILE A 177 -27.84 18.21 1.22
N GLN A 178 -27.46 17.58 2.34
CA GLN A 178 -28.40 16.88 3.22
C GLN A 178 -29.54 17.81 3.66
N ASN A 179 -29.20 19.02 4.15
CA ASN A 179 -30.17 20.03 4.57
C ASN A 179 -31.07 20.49 3.41
N THR A 180 -30.51 20.68 2.22
CA THR A 180 -31.29 21.08 1.04
C THR A 180 -32.33 20.02 0.68
N HIS A 181 -31.97 18.73 0.76
CA HIS A 181 -32.90 17.63 0.48
C HIS A 181 -33.91 17.41 1.60
N ALA A 182 -33.51 17.58 2.85
CA ALA A 182 -34.40 17.50 4.02
C ALA A 182 -35.49 18.57 3.98
N LEU A 183 -35.14 19.79 3.56
CA LEU A 183 -36.05 20.95 3.48
C LEU A 183 -36.77 21.07 2.12
N ALA A 184 -36.52 20.17 1.17
CA ALA A 184 -37.15 20.23 -0.15
C ALA A 184 -38.69 20.11 -0.13
N PRO A 185 -39.30 19.21 0.66
CA PRO A 185 -40.76 19.06 0.70
C PRO A 185 -41.47 20.35 1.11
N GLY A 186 -42.47 20.77 0.34
CA GLY A 186 -43.21 22.01 0.59
C GLY A 186 -42.48 23.31 0.19
N ALA A 187 -41.18 23.26 -0.11
CA ALA A 187 -40.40 24.41 -0.57
C ALA A 187 -40.01 24.27 -2.05
N THR A 188 -38.88 23.60 -2.33
CA THR A 188 -38.39 23.38 -3.70
C THR A 188 -39.12 22.21 -4.40
N ALA A 189 -39.81 21.37 -3.63
CA ALA A 189 -40.70 20.32 -4.11
C ALA A 189 -42.09 20.43 -3.45
N PRO A 190 -42.95 21.38 -3.87
CA PRO A 190 -44.26 21.63 -3.23
C PRO A 190 -45.22 20.44 -3.26
N GLY A 191 -45.10 19.57 -4.27
CA GLY A 191 -45.93 18.36 -4.40
C GLY A 191 -45.41 17.14 -3.63
N ALA A 192 -44.22 17.22 -3.02
CA ALA A 192 -43.65 16.13 -2.24
C ALA A 192 -44.06 16.26 -0.76
N THR A 193 -44.47 15.15 -0.15
CA THR A 193 -44.87 15.09 1.27
C THR A 193 -43.73 14.70 2.21
N ALA A 194 -42.65 14.13 1.68
CA ALA A 194 -41.47 13.70 2.42
C ALA A 194 -40.22 13.92 1.56
N SER A 195 -39.04 13.94 2.21
CA SER A 195 -37.75 14.10 1.52
C SER A 195 -37.45 12.88 0.63
N THR A 196 -36.50 13.04 -0.29
CA THR A 196 -36.10 11.97 -1.23
C THR A 196 -35.66 10.69 -0.51
N SER A 197 -35.08 10.83 0.69
CA SER A 197 -34.78 9.75 1.62
C SER A 197 -34.76 10.29 3.05
N LEU A 198 -35.13 9.44 4.01
CA LEU A 198 -35.05 9.75 5.43
C LEU A 198 -33.60 9.83 5.95
N THR A 199 -32.61 9.37 5.17
CA THR A 199 -31.19 9.45 5.53
C THR A 199 -30.64 10.88 5.52
N TRP A 200 -31.30 11.83 4.84
CA TRP A 200 -30.85 13.23 4.72
C TRP A 200 -31.11 14.07 5.97
N GLY A 201 -31.92 13.61 6.93
CA GLY A 201 -32.40 14.42 8.05
C GLY A 201 -33.80 14.99 7.83
N GLY A 202 -34.40 15.54 8.90
CA GLY A 202 -35.70 16.21 8.87
C GLY A 202 -36.95 15.29 8.93
N GLY A 203 -36.77 13.97 8.93
CA GLY A 203 -37.84 12.99 9.14
C GLY A 203 -37.63 12.18 10.42
N ASP A 204 -38.73 11.66 10.97
CA ASP A 204 -38.69 10.83 12.18
C ASP A 204 -38.00 9.47 11.93
N LEU A 205 -37.44 8.89 13.00
CA LEU A 205 -36.98 7.50 13.02
C LEU A 205 -38.09 6.56 12.54
N VAL A 206 -37.81 5.74 11.53
CA VAL A 206 -38.71 4.67 11.11
C VAL A 206 -38.21 3.35 11.65
N ALA A 207 -39.04 2.71 12.48
CA ALA A 207 -38.76 1.40 13.07
C ALA A 207 -39.81 0.37 12.64
N VAL A 208 -39.38 -0.87 12.38
CA VAL A 208 -40.26 -2.00 12.06
C VAL A 208 -39.81 -3.20 12.88
N GLY A 209 -40.73 -3.80 13.65
CA GLY A 209 -40.43 -4.99 14.46
C GLY A 209 -39.32 -4.78 15.50
N GLY A 210 -39.24 -3.59 16.10
CA GLY A 210 -38.22 -3.24 17.10
C GLY A 210 -36.82 -2.99 16.51
N LYS A 211 -36.68 -2.93 15.19
CA LYS A 211 -35.44 -2.60 14.47
C LYS A 211 -35.54 -1.27 13.75
N VAL A 212 -34.42 -0.56 13.66
CA VAL A 212 -34.32 0.67 12.85
C VAL A 212 -34.37 0.31 11.36
N ALA A 213 -35.36 0.84 10.64
CA ALA A 213 -35.44 0.69 9.18
C ALA A 213 -34.67 1.80 8.47
N LEU A 214 -34.92 3.06 8.83
CA LEU A 214 -34.23 4.24 8.29
C LEU A 214 -34.08 5.30 9.39
N LEU A 215 -32.92 5.96 9.40
CA LEU A 215 -32.54 7.02 10.33
C LEU A 215 -31.59 8.00 9.60
N PRO A 216 -31.61 9.31 9.93
CA PRO A 216 -30.65 10.26 9.37
C PRO A 216 -29.20 9.82 9.57
N ILE A 217 -28.39 9.83 8.53
CA ILE A 217 -26.98 9.40 8.61
C ILE A 217 -26.12 10.65 8.87
N PRO A 218 -25.60 10.84 10.10
CA PRO A 218 -24.76 11.98 10.40
C PRO A 218 -23.42 11.87 9.67
N LEU A 219 -22.90 13.00 9.19
CA LEU A 219 -21.61 13.09 8.52
C LEU A 219 -20.67 13.98 9.34
N GLY A 220 -19.61 13.39 9.91
CA GLY A 220 -18.60 14.09 10.70
C GLY A 220 -17.20 14.03 10.10
N THR A 221 -16.18 14.29 10.92
CA THR A 221 -14.77 14.27 10.52
C THR A 221 -14.35 12.88 10.03
N ALA A 222 -14.83 11.81 10.66
CA ALA A 222 -14.60 10.43 10.22
C ALA A 222 -15.08 10.18 8.78
N ASP A 223 -16.29 10.66 8.47
CA ASP A 223 -16.86 10.55 7.12
C ASP A 223 -16.05 11.38 6.12
N PHE A 224 -15.58 12.57 6.50
CA PHE A 224 -14.70 13.38 5.66
C PHE A 224 -13.42 12.62 5.27
N LEU A 225 -12.74 11.99 6.24
CA LEU A 225 -11.49 11.25 6.01
C LEU A 225 -11.70 10.08 5.04
N VAL A 226 -12.71 9.24 5.29
CA VAL A 226 -12.93 8.04 4.47
C VAL A 226 -13.41 8.38 3.05
N HIS A 227 -14.19 9.45 2.86
CA HIS A 227 -14.57 9.90 1.53
C HIS A 227 -13.37 10.39 0.70
N HIS A 228 -12.36 10.99 1.34
CA HIS A 228 -11.11 11.34 0.65
C HIS A 228 -10.26 10.11 0.33
N ILE A 229 -10.32 9.03 1.13
CA ILE A 229 -9.73 7.73 0.77
C ILE A 229 -10.44 7.11 -0.44
N HIS A 230 -11.78 7.19 -0.51
CA HIS A 230 -12.52 6.76 -1.70
C HIS A 230 -12.07 7.55 -2.94
N ALA A 231 -11.99 8.88 -2.83
CA ALA A 231 -11.51 9.71 -3.92
C ALA A 231 -10.08 9.30 -4.33
N PHE A 232 -9.16 9.15 -3.38
CA PHE A 232 -7.79 8.70 -3.64
C PHE A 232 -7.75 7.38 -4.41
N THR A 233 -8.40 6.33 -3.90
CA THR A 233 -8.37 4.99 -4.49
C THR A 233 -9.02 4.93 -5.88
N ILE A 234 -10.11 5.67 -6.09
CA ILE A 234 -10.75 5.82 -7.41
C ILE A 234 -9.80 6.52 -8.38
N HIS A 235 -9.18 7.64 -7.98
CA HIS A 235 -8.27 8.39 -8.85
C HIS A 235 -7.03 7.56 -9.24
N VAL A 236 -6.48 6.75 -8.33
CA VAL A 236 -5.37 5.84 -8.67
C VAL A 236 -5.83 4.75 -9.64
N THR A 237 -7.02 4.18 -9.44
CA THR A 237 -7.60 3.21 -10.39
C THR A 237 -7.74 3.84 -11.78
N VAL A 238 -8.28 5.06 -11.87
CA VAL A 238 -8.40 5.82 -13.12
C VAL A 238 -7.02 6.13 -13.72
N LEU A 239 -6.03 6.52 -12.90
CA LEU A 239 -4.66 6.79 -13.36
C LEU A 239 -4.06 5.59 -14.10
N ILE A 240 -4.17 4.41 -13.49
CA ILE A 240 -3.61 3.17 -14.06
C ILE A 240 -4.34 2.83 -15.36
N LEU A 241 -5.67 2.80 -15.33
CA LEU A 241 -6.49 2.41 -16.48
C LEU A 241 -6.36 3.40 -17.64
N LEU A 242 -6.46 4.70 -17.38
CA LEU A 242 -6.36 5.75 -18.39
C LEU A 242 -4.95 5.80 -18.99
N LYS A 243 -3.90 5.63 -18.18
CA LYS A 243 -2.53 5.49 -18.69
C LYS A 243 -2.40 4.27 -19.60
N GLY A 244 -3.02 3.15 -19.24
CA GLY A 244 -3.07 1.94 -20.07
C GLY A 244 -3.68 2.20 -21.45
N VAL A 245 -4.79 2.95 -21.50
CA VAL A 245 -5.47 3.31 -22.76
C VAL A 245 -4.65 4.29 -23.60
N LEU A 246 -4.21 5.41 -23.01
CA LEU A 246 -3.55 6.50 -23.76
C LEU A 246 -2.15 6.13 -24.27
N PHE A 247 -1.47 5.19 -23.60
CA PHE A 247 -0.13 4.71 -23.95
C PHE A 247 -0.13 3.31 -24.57
N ALA A 248 -1.31 2.79 -24.96
CA ALA A 248 -1.43 1.47 -25.58
C ALA A 248 -0.70 1.39 -26.93
N ARG A 249 -0.79 2.45 -27.75
CA ARG A 249 -0.20 2.46 -29.09
C ARG A 249 1.28 2.80 -29.14
N SER A 250 1.76 3.60 -28.19
CA SER A 250 3.13 4.13 -28.19
C SER A 250 3.44 4.76 -26.84
N SER A 251 4.69 4.76 -26.43
CA SER A 251 5.22 5.62 -25.36
C SER A 251 6.57 6.19 -25.77
N ARG A 252 7.15 7.08 -24.96
CA ARG A 252 8.53 7.56 -25.17
C ARG A 252 9.56 6.41 -25.09
N LEU A 253 9.26 5.37 -24.31
CA LEU A 253 10.14 4.22 -24.11
C LEU A 253 10.01 3.17 -25.24
N ILE A 254 8.78 2.93 -25.71
CA ILE A 254 8.47 1.95 -26.76
C ILE A 254 7.59 2.66 -27.80
N PRO A 255 8.18 3.26 -28.85
CA PRO A 255 7.46 4.04 -29.84
C PRO A 255 6.48 3.20 -30.67
N ASP A 256 6.81 1.94 -30.94
CA ASP A 256 6.10 1.01 -31.82
C ASP A 256 5.22 0.01 -31.07
N LYS A 257 4.80 0.35 -29.84
CA LYS A 257 4.05 -0.56 -28.95
C LYS A 257 2.78 -1.16 -29.59
N ALA A 258 2.12 -0.43 -30.48
CA ALA A 258 0.95 -0.93 -31.22
C ALA A 258 1.24 -2.25 -31.97
N ASN A 259 2.46 -2.44 -32.47
CA ASN A 259 2.87 -3.64 -33.20
C ASN A 259 3.03 -4.86 -32.28
N LEU A 260 3.31 -4.65 -30.99
CA LEU A 260 3.40 -5.70 -29.98
C LEU A 260 2.01 -6.20 -29.54
N GLY A 261 0.96 -5.44 -29.87
CA GLY A 261 -0.44 -5.78 -29.57
C GLY A 261 -0.89 -5.37 -28.17
N PHE A 262 -2.08 -5.84 -27.79
CA PHE A 262 -2.72 -5.44 -26.52
C PHE A 262 -2.16 -6.19 -25.31
N ARG A 263 -1.87 -7.49 -25.48
CA ARG A 263 -1.45 -8.41 -24.42
C ARG A 263 -0.10 -9.03 -24.77
N PHE A 264 0.95 -8.52 -24.14
CA PHE A 264 2.31 -9.01 -24.23
C PHE A 264 3.05 -8.71 -22.91
N PRO A 265 4.02 -9.52 -22.48
CA PRO A 265 4.62 -9.39 -21.14
C PRO A 265 5.58 -8.20 -20.98
N CYS A 266 6.42 -7.96 -21.99
CA CYS A 266 7.47 -6.93 -22.02
C CYS A 266 8.03 -6.75 -23.44
N ASP A 267 8.94 -5.80 -23.61
CA ASP A 267 9.82 -5.60 -24.77
C ASP A 267 11.30 -5.86 -24.38
N GLY A 268 11.52 -6.94 -23.62
CA GLY A 268 12.84 -7.37 -23.15
C GLY A 268 13.45 -6.54 -21.98
N PRO A 269 14.65 -6.94 -21.50
CA PRO A 269 15.34 -6.29 -20.38
C PRO A 269 16.08 -4.98 -20.77
N GLY A 270 16.11 -4.65 -22.07
CA GLY A 270 16.74 -3.42 -22.56
C GLY A 270 16.08 -2.16 -22.00
N ARG A 271 16.74 -1.00 -22.17
CA ARG A 271 16.26 0.32 -21.72
C ARG A 271 15.98 0.40 -20.20
N GLY A 272 16.64 -0.43 -19.39
CA GLY A 272 16.47 -0.50 -17.94
C GLY A 272 15.35 -1.45 -17.47
N GLY A 273 14.71 -2.19 -18.39
CA GLY A 273 13.61 -3.12 -18.12
C GLY A 273 12.26 -2.58 -18.58
N THR A 274 11.50 -3.39 -19.33
CA THR A 274 10.22 -3.00 -19.94
C THR A 274 9.06 -3.90 -19.50
N CYS A 275 9.14 -4.47 -18.30
CA CYS A 275 8.07 -5.29 -17.73
C CYS A 275 6.77 -4.49 -17.58
N GLN A 276 5.64 -5.15 -17.81
CA GLN A 276 4.30 -4.60 -17.54
C GLN A 276 3.93 -3.33 -18.32
N VAL A 277 4.50 -3.17 -19.52
CA VAL A 277 4.26 -2.00 -20.38
C VAL A 277 3.03 -2.15 -21.27
N SER A 278 2.45 -3.35 -21.39
CA SER A 278 1.26 -3.57 -22.23
C SER A 278 0.03 -2.97 -21.59
N ALA A 279 -1.00 -2.68 -22.40
CA ALA A 279 -2.26 -2.18 -21.86
C ALA A 279 -3.01 -3.26 -21.07
N TRP A 280 -2.80 -4.55 -21.36
CA TRP A 280 -3.31 -5.66 -20.55
C TRP A 280 -2.73 -5.63 -19.13
N ASP A 281 -1.43 -5.35 -18.97
CA ASP A 281 -0.82 -5.24 -17.64
C ASP A 281 -1.39 -4.06 -16.84
N HIS A 282 -1.82 -2.99 -17.49
CA HIS A 282 -2.52 -1.89 -16.82
C HIS A 282 -3.93 -2.29 -16.38
N VAL A 283 -4.61 -3.19 -17.10
CA VAL A 283 -5.87 -3.80 -16.63
C VAL A 283 -5.62 -4.68 -15.41
N PHE A 284 -4.55 -5.49 -15.45
CA PHE A 284 -4.12 -6.32 -14.31
C PHE A 284 -3.86 -5.48 -13.06
N LEU A 285 -3.05 -4.42 -13.16
CA LEU A 285 -2.79 -3.50 -12.04
C LEU A 285 -4.06 -2.76 -11.59
N GLY A 286 -4.92 -2.38 -12.56
CA GLY A 286 -6.19 -1.73 -12.30
C GLY A 286 -7.18 -2.60 -11.50
N LEU A 287 -7.14 -3.93 -11.66
CA LEU A 287 -7.97 -4.86 -10.88
C LEU A 287 -7.61 -4.83 -9.39
N PHE A 288 -6.33 -4.76 -9.02
CA PHE A 288 -5.91 -4.64 -7.61
C PHE A 288 -6.36 -3.32 -6.98
N TRP A 289 -6.26 -2.22 -7.74
CA TRP A 289 -6.70 -0.91 -7.24
C TRP A 289 -8.21 -0.78 -7.18
N MET A 290 -8.95 -1.36 -8.13
CA MET A 290 -10.39 -1.51 -8.04
C MET A 290 -10.78 -2.34 -6.81
N TYR A 291 -10.10 -3.47 -6.59
CA TYR A 291 -10.30 -4.30 -5.40
C TYR A 291 -10.09 -3.49 -4.12
N ASN A 292 -8.99 -2.75 -4.03
CA ASN A 292 -8.70 -1.89 -2.88
C ASN A 292 -9.79 -0.83 -2.68
N SER A 293 -10.19 -0.14 -3.76
CA SER A 293 -11.19 0.92 -3.72
C SER A 293 -12.56 0.40 -3.26
N ILE A 294 -13.06 -0.67 -3.89
CA ILE A 294 -14.36 -1.26 -3.54
C ILE A 294 -14.33 -1.83 -2.12
N SER A 295 -13.24 -2.47 -1.70
CA SER A 295 -13.11 -3.02 -0.34
C SER A 295 -13.23 -1.94 0.74
N VAL A 296 -12.57 -0.79 0.55
CA VAL A 296 -12.69 0.32 1.50
C VAL A 296 -14.12 0.88 1.52
N VAL A 297 -14.77 1.02 0.36
CA VAL A 297 -16.16 1.52 0.30
C VAL A 297 -17.14 0.58 1.02
N ILE A 298 -17.01 -0.73 0.84
CA ILE A 298 -17.90 -1.70 1.50
C ILE A 298 -17.60 -1.84 3.00
N PHE A 299 -16.33 -1.68 3.42
CA PHE A 299 -15.96 -1.62 4.85
C PHE A 299 -16.52 -0.36 5.50
N HIS A 300 -16.40 0.79 4.84
CA HIS A 300 -17.03 2.03 5.27
C HIS A 300 -18.54 1.85 5.42
N PHE A 301 -19.21 1.34 4.39
CA PHE A 301 -20.66 1.10 4.44
C PHE A 301 -21.03 0.17 5.60
N SER A 302 -20.38 -0.98 5.71
CA SER A 302 -20.66 -1.95 6.76
C SER A 302 -20.51 -1.36 8.16
N TRP A 303 -19.39 -0.68 8.43
CA TRP A 303 -19.12 -0.12 9.74
C TRP A 303 -20.06 1.05 10.06
N LYS A 304 -20.24 1.97 9.12
CA LYS A 304 -21.12 3.14 9.29
C LYS A 304 -22.55 2.71 9.59
N MET A 305 -23.08 1.75 8.82
CA MET A 305 -24.44 1.27 9.03
C MET A 305 -24.60 0.56 10.37
N GLN A 306 -23.65 -0.27 10.81
CA GLN A 306 -23.73 -0.94 12.11
C GLN A 306 -23.53 0.00 13.31
N SER A 307 -22.76 1.07 13.13
CA SER A 307 -22.40 1.97 14.22
C SER A 307 -23.41 3.07 14.45
N ASP A 308 -23.93 3.67 13.36
CA ASP A 308 -24.67 4.93 13.43
C ASP A 308 -26.11 4.81 12.90
N VAL A 309 -26.53 3.65 12.35
CA VAL A 309 -27.85 3.51 11.71
C VAL A 309 -28.63 2.31 12.25
N TRP A 310 -28.13 1.10 11.99
CA TRP A 310 -28.77 -0.15 12.37
C TRP A 310 -28.66 -0.40 13.86
N GLY A 311 -29.77 -0.87 14.43
CA GLY A 311 -29.90 -1.12 15.86
C GLY A 311 -31.28 -1.65 16.23
N SER A 312 -31.49 -1.81 17.53
CA SER A 312 -32.81 -2.05 18.11
C SER A 312 -33.40 -0.74 18.65
N VAL A 313 -34.72 -0.67 18.70
CA VAL A 313 -35.48 0.46 19.25
C VAL A 313 -36.25 -0.05 20.46
N SER A 314 -36.06 0.58 21.61
CA SER A 314 -36.79 0.26 22.85
C SER A 314 -38.23 0.79 22.80
N ASP A 315 -39.07 0.32 23.73
CA ASP A 315 -40.44 0.83 23.90
C ASP A 315 -40.50 2.34 24.23
N GLN A 316 -39.39 2.91 24.70
CA GLN A 316 -39.23 4.34 24.97
C GLN A 316 -38.72 5.13 23.75
N GLY A 317 -38.55 4.49 22.59
CA GLY A 317 -38.03 5.12 21.37
C GLY A 317 -36.51 5.33 21.37
N VAL A 318 -35.77 4.75 22.32
CA VAL A 318 -34.31 4.87 22.39
C VAL A 318 -33.67 3.86 21.44
N VAL A 319 -32.77 4.33 20.58
CA VAL A 319 -32.02 3.49 19.64
C VAL A 319 -30.74 2.97 20.30
N THR A 320 -30.52 1.66 20.19
CA THR A 320 -29.26 1.00 20.56
C THR A 320 -28.62 0.44 19.30
N HIS A 321 -27.58 1.11 18.80
CA HIS A 321 -26.85 0.67 17.61
C HIS A 321 -26.04 -0.60 17.84
N ILE A 322 -25.80 -1.37 16.78
CA ILE A 322 -25.11 -2.67 16.86
C ILE A 322 -23.71 -2.54 17.49
N THR A 323 -22.95 -1.50 17.12
CA THR A 323 -21.61 -1.25 17.68
C THR A 323 -21.54 0.01 18.56
N GLY A 324 -22.69 0.52 18.99
CA GLY A 324 -22.77 1.61 19.98
C GLY A 324 -22.16 2.95 19.55
N GLY A 325 -22.23 3.32 18.27
CA GLY A 325 -21.74 4.64 17.81
C GLY A 325 -20.22 4.82 17.86
N ASN A 326 -19.46 3.72 17.81
CA ASN A 326 -17.99 3.75 17.85
C ASN A 326 -17.32 4.33 16.60
N PHE A 327 -18.04 4.57 15.50
CA PHE A 327 -17.43 4.97 14.21
C PHE A 327 -16.73 6.32 14.30
N ALA A 328 -17.35 7.33 14.90
CA ALA A 328 -16.81 8.69 14.94
C ALA A 328 -15.43 8.80 15.62
N GLN A 329 -15.15 7.95 16.62
CA GLN A 329 -13.91 7.99 17.40
C GLN A 329 -12.89 6.93 16.95
N SER A 330 -13.35 5.76 16.49
CA SER A 330 -12.44 4.68 16.10
C SER A 330 -12.00 4.77 14.64
N SER A 331 -12.90 5.15 13.72
CA SER A 331 -12.64 5.10 12.28
C SER A 331 -11.75 6.23 11.74
N ILE A 332 -11.20 7.06 12.62
CA ILE A 332 -10.22 8.12 12.32
C ILE A 332 -8.76 7.65 12.45
N THR A 333 -8.53 6.38 12.82
CA THR A 333 -7.21 5.74 12.97
C THR A 333 -7.18 4.38 12.27
N ILE A 334 -6.07 3.96 11.69
CA ILE A 334 -5.92 2.61 11.11
C ILE A 334 -6.03 1.55 12.19
N ASN A 335 -5.50 1.82 13.38
CA ASN A 335 -5.66 0.91 14.51
C ASN A 335 -7.13 0.68 14.88
N GLY A 336 -7.98 1.71 14.79
CA GLY A 336 -9.42 1.56 15.02
C GLY A 336 -10.11 0.69 13.95
N TRP A 337 -9.77 0.84 12.66
CA TRP A 337 -10.25 -0.06 11.59
C TRP A 337 -9.82 -1.52 11.83
N LEU A 338 -8.61 -1.75 12.33
CA LEU A 338 -8.12 -3.09 12.65
C LEU A 338 -8.82 -3.67 13.90
N ARG A 339 -8.86 -2.91 15.00
CA ARG A 339 -9.32 -3.38 16.31
C ARG A 339 -10.84 -3.45 16.41
N ASP A 340 -11.52 -2.35 16.12
CA ASP A 340 -12.95 -2.18 16.46
C ASP A 340 -13.87 -2.57 15.31
N PHE A 341 -13.33 -2.69 14.09
CA PHE A 341 -14.06 -3.20 12.93
C PHE A 341 -13.62 -4.62 12.58
N LEU A 342 -12.41 -4.81 12.03
CA LEU A 342 -11.99 -6.13 11.51
C LEU A 342 -11.92 -7.20 12.61
N TRP A 343 -11.17 -6.95 13.68
CA TRP A 343 -10.99 -7.91 14.76
C TRP A 343 -12.29 -8.14 15.54
N ALA A 344 -12.94 -7.05 15.97
CA ALA A 344 -14.17 -7.15 16.75
C ALA A 344 -15.29 -7.88 15.99
N GLN A 345 -15.55 -7.53 14.72
CA GLN A 345 -16.64 -8.16 13.96
C GLN A 345 -16.30 -9.59 13.51
N ALA A 346 -15.02 -9.89 13.23
CA ALA A 346 -14.62 -11.27 12.93
C ALA A 346 -14.72 -12.21 14.13
N SER A 347 -14.64 -11.69 15.36
CA SER A 347 -14.73 -12.48 16.59
C SER A 347 -16.16 -12.78 17.07
N GLN A 348 -17.19 -12.17 16.47
CA GLN A 348 -18.60 -12.37 16.89
C GLN A 348 -19.15 -13.76 16.54
N ASP A 349 -18.74 -14.35 15.41
CA ASP A 349 -19.15 -15.71 15.01
C ASP A 349 -18.04 -16.44 14.24
N PRO A 350 -16.94 -16.81 14.92
CA PRO A 350 -15.76 -17.39 14.27
C PRO A 350 -16.02 -18.76 13.62
N LEU A 351 -17.14 -19.43 13.96
CA LEU A 351 -17.49 -20.76 13.44
C LEU A 351 -18.27 -20.70 12.12
N HIS A 352 -19.03 -19.62 11.87
CA HIS A 352 -19.76 -19.42 10.61
C HIS A 352 -19.08 -18.40 9.68
N VAL A 353 -18.14 -17.59 10.18
CA VAL A 353 -17.19 -16.83 9.36
C VAL A 353 -16.17 -17.79 8.76
N ARG A 354 -16.59 -18.53 7.72
CA ARG A 354 -15.68 -19.39 6.94
C ARG A 354 -14.78 -18.50 6.09
N PRO A 355 -13.44 -18.63 6.17
CA PRO A 355 -12.51 -17.88 5.32
C PRO A 355 -12.53 -18.45 3.87
N ILE A 356 -13.64 -18.26 3.15
CA ILE A 356 -13.82 -18.73 1.76
C ILE A 356 -12.92 -17.93 0.80
N ALA A 357 -12.75 -16.62 1.04
CA ALA A 357 -11.91 -15.76 0.21
C ALA A 357 -10.40 -16.14 0.28
N HIS A 358 -9.94 -16.66 1.43
CA HIS A 358 -8.58 -17.21 1.56
C HIS A 358 -8.37 -18.47 0.70
N ALA A 359 -9.44 -19.18 0.31
CA ALA A 359 -9.37 -20.37 -0.54
C ALA A 359 -9.53 -20.08 -2.05
N ILE A 360 -10.13 -18.95 -2.44
CA ILE A 360 -10.43 -18.61 -3.86
C ILE A 360 -9.33 -17.76 -4.52
N TRP A 361 -8.68 -16.86 -3.78
CA TRP A 361 -7.54 -16.08 -4.29
C TRP A 361 -6.25 -16.91 -4.43
N ASP A 362 -6.35 -18.22 -4.19
CA ASP A 362 -5.34 -19.24 -4.42
C ASP A 362 -5.90 -20.28 -5.43
N PRO A 363 -5.69 -20.10 -6.75
CA PRO A 363 -6.38 -20.87 -7.80
C PRO A 363 -6.00 -22.35 -7.91
N HIS A 364 -5.17 -22.91 -7.03
CA HIS A 364 -4.72 -24.30 -7.12
C HIS A 364 -5.60 -25.32 -6.35
N PHE A 365 -6.75 -24.91 -5.81
CA PHE A 365 -7.50 -25.73 -4.84
C PHE A 365 -8.91 -26.11 -5.30
N GLY A 366 -8.99 -27.14 -6.17
CA GLY A 366 -10.23 -27.86 -6.48
C GLY A 366 -10.58 -29.00 -5.49
N GLN A 367 -9.72 -29.27 -4.51
CA GLN A 367 -9.96 -30.18 -3.39
C GLN A 367 -10.01 -29.40 -2.06
N PRO A 368 -10.66 -29.91 -0.99
CA PRO A 368 -10.69 -29.25 0.31
C PRO A 368 -9.30 -28.80 0.73
N ALA A 369 -9.16 -27.58 1.27
CA ALA A 369 -7.87 -26.94 1.51
C ALA A 369 -6.86 -27.85 2.25
N VAL A 370 -7.29 -28.64 3.22
CA VAL A 370 -6.41 -29.58 3.94
C VAL A 370 -5.89 -30.72 3.05
N GLU A 371 -6.63 -31.20 2.05
CA GLU A 371 -6.16 -32.27 1.17
C GLU A 371 -5.22 -31.77 0.08
N ALA A 372 -5.49 -30.59 -0.47
CA ALA A 372 -4.65 -30.08 -1.56
C ALA A 372 -3.42 -29.31 -1.04
N PHE A 373 -3.46 -28.66 0.14
CA PHE A 373 -2.30 -27.94 0.71
C PHE A 373 -1.38 -28.84 1.54
N THR A 374 -1.75 -30.11 1.71
CA THR A 374 -1.05 -31.03 2.60
C THR A 374 -0.85 -32.38 1.92
N ARG A 375 0.32 -32.60 1.33
CA ARG A 375 0.84 -33.98 1.31
C ARG A 375 1.48 -34.24 2.66
N GLY A 376 0.86 -35.14 3.44
CA GLY A 376 1.46 -35.64 4.68
C GLY A 376 0.66 -35.44 5.97
N GLY A 377 -0.63 -35.09 5.92
CA GLY A 377 -1.51 -35.20 7.10
C GLY A 377 -1.37 -34.11 8.19
N ALA A 378 -0.97 -32.88 7.83
CA ALA A 378 -0.97 -31.74 8.76
C ALA A 378 -2.36 -31.04 8.83
N LEU A 379 -2.62 -30.35 9.94
CA LEU A 379 -3.95 -29.91 10.38
C LEU A 379 -4.38 -28.48 9.94
N GLY A 380 -3.66 -27.80 9.03
CA GLY A 380 -4.04 -26.45 8.57
C GLY A 380 -3.23 -25.90 7.36
N PRO A 381 -3.74 -24.88 6.63
CA PRO A 381 -3.17 -24.39 5.36
C PRO A 381 -2.06 -23.32 5.50
N VAL A 382 -1.13 -23.26 4.52
CA VAL A 382 0.02 -22.34 4.44
C VAL A 382 0.08 -21.67 3.05
N ASN A 383 0.27 -20.35 2.95
CA ASN A 383 0.01 -19.52 1.75
C ASN A 383 1.33 -19.06 1.04
N ILE A 384 1.42 -19.10 -0.32
CA ILE A 384 2.55 -18.57 -1.13
C ILE A 384 2.07 -17.93 -2.46
N ALA A 385 2.72 -16.84 -2.95
CA ALA A 385 2.34 -16.07 -4.16
C ALA A 385 3.39 -16.10 -5.31
N TYR A 386 2.95 -16.03 -6.58
CA TYR A 386 3.80 -16.00 -7.80
C TYR A 386 3.36 -15.03 -8.91
N SER A 387 4.32 -14.54 -9.72
CA SER A 387 4.09 -13.84 -11.01
C SER A 387 4.92 -14.48 -12.15
N GLY A 388 4.27 -14.86 -13.27
CA GLY A 388 4.81 -15.79 -14.27
C GLY A 388 5.61 -15.21 -15.46
N VAL A 389 6.00 -13.92 -15.47
CA VAL A 389 6.72 -13.31 -16.61
C VAL A 389 8.25 -13.35 -16.45
N TYR A 390 8.76 -13.44 -15.21
CA TYR A 390 10.20 -13.51 -14.94
C TYR A 390 10.81 -14.90 -15.17
N GLN A 391 9.98 -15.90 -15.46
CA GLN A 391 10.37 -17.30 -15.47
C GLN A 391 11.39 -17.64 -16.58
N TRP A 392 11.22 -17.16 -17.81
CA TRP A 392 12.14 -17.54 -18.90
C TRP A 392 13.50 -16.83 -18.90
N CYS A 393 13.58 -15.55 -18.51
CA CYS A 393 14.86 -14.84 -18.47
C CYS A 393 15.73 -15.21 -17.26
N MET A 394 15.11 -15.58 -16.14
CA MET A 394 15.84 -15.88 -14.90
C MET A 394 16.57 -17.22 -14.97
N LYS A 395 16.02 -18.21 -15.69
CA LYS A 395 16.65 -19.52 -15.86
C LYS A 395 18.01 -19.39 -16.55
N ASP A 396 18.03 -18.72 -17.69
CA ASP A 396 19.25 -18.54 -18.49
C ASP A 396 20.29 -17.67 -17.76
N LEU A 397 19.85 -16.64 -17.02
CA LEU A 397 20.75 -15.80 -16.20
C LEU A 397 21.40 -16.58 -15.05
N LEU A 398 20.64 -17.43 -14.36
CA LEU A 398 21.17 -18.27 -13.28
C LEU A 398 22.10 -19.36 -13.83
N ASP A 399 21.72 -20.02 -14.92
CA ASP A 399 22.53 -21.08 -15.52
C ASP A 399 23.84 -20.55 -16.15
N ALA A 400 23.88 -19.29 -16.58
CA ALA A 400 25.09 -18.64 -17.10
C ALA A 400 26.04 -18.11 -16.00
N HIS A 401 25.60 -18.03 -14.75
CA HIS A 401 26.40 -17.44 -13.67
C HIS A 401 27.40 -18.45 -13.07
N ILE A 402 28.63 -18.43 -13.58
CA ILE A 402 29.77 -19.22 -13.06
C ILE A 402 30.84 -18.25 -12.53
N PRO A 403 31.29 -18.38 -11.26
CA PRO A 403 32.28 -17.46 -10.71
C PRO A 403 33.65 -17.62 -11.38
N PRO A 404 34.46 -16.53 -11.50
CA PRO A 404 35.72 -16.52 -12.24
C PRO A 404 36.79 -17.52 -11.79
N GLY A 405 36.65 -18.09 -10.59
CA GLY A 405 37.64 -19.02 -9.99
C GLY A 405 37.20 -20.48 -9.91
N GLY A 406 36.04 -20.89 -10.43
CA GLY A 406 35.55 -22.28 -10.39
C GLY A 406 35.28 -22.86 -8.98
N ARG A 407 35.40 -22.04 -7.93
CA ARG A 407 35.35 -22.48 -6.52
C ARG A 407 33.93 -22.85 -6.02
N LEU A 408 32.88 -22.47 -6.74
CA LEU A 408 31.46 -22.76 -6.40
C LEU A 408 30.84 -23.90 -7.24
N GLY A 409 31.64 -24.83 -7.76
CA GLY A 409 31.14 -25.95 -8.56
C GLY A 409 30.42 -25.45 -9.83
N ARG A 410 29.22 -25.97 -10.08
CA ARG A 410 28.32 -25.54 -11.19
C ARG A 410 27.64 -24.18 -10.97
N GLY A 411 27.97 -23.45 -9.91
CA GLY A 411 27.43 -22.10 -9.65
C GLY A 411 25.92 -22.13 -9.35
N HIS A 412 25.15 -21.28 -10.03
CA HIS A 412 23.69 -21.20 -9.86
C HIS A 412 22.91 -22.13 -10.81
N LYS A 413 23.57 -23.07 -11.48
CA LYS A 413 22.92 -23.98 -12.42
C LYS A 413 21.85 -24.84 -11.74
N GLY A 414 20.66 -24.89 -12.33
CA GLY A 414 19.50 -25.62 -11.79
C GLY A 414 18.81 -24.91 -10.61
N LEU A 415 19.36 -23.80 -10.11
CA LEU A 415 18.78 -23.03 -9.01
C LEU A 415 17.43 -22.43 -9.39
N TYR A 416 17.23 -22.12 -10.67
CA TYR A 416 15.96 -21.65 -11.19
C TYR A 416 14.83 -22.66 -10.94
N ASP A 417 15.06 -23.93 -11.29
CA ASP A 417 14.06 -24.99 -11.08
C ASP A 417 13.92 -25.27 -9.58
N THR A 418 15.01 -25.26 -8.81
CA THR A 418 14.98 -25.41 -7.35
C THR A 418 14.18 -24.31 -6.64
N ILE A 419 14.33 -23.06 -7.08
CA ILE A 419 13.53 -21.93 -6.60
C ILE A 419 12.07 -22.16 -7.00
N ASN A 420 11.77 -22.32 -8.29
CA ASN A 420 10.39 -22.46 -8.78
C ASN A 420 9.64 -23.70 -8.29
N ASN A 421 10.34 -24.73 -7.85
CA ASN A 421 9.73 -25.93 -7.30
C ASN A 421 9.51 -25.86 -5.78
N SER A 422 10.03 -24.82 -5.09
CA SER A 422 9.80 -24.62 -3.66
C SER A 422 9.24 -23.24 -3.35
N LEU A 423 7.97 -23.27 -2.95
CA LEU A 423 7.23 -22.12 -2.45
C LEU A 423 7.90 -21.47 -1.21
N HIS A 424 8.46 -22.29 -0.32
CA HIS A 424 9.18 -21.79 0.84
C HIS A 424 10.49 -21.12 0.44
N PHE A 425 11.12 -21.56 -0.65
CA PHE A 425 12.33 -20.92 -1.12
C PHE A 425 12.07 -19.55 -1.76
N GLN A 426 11.01 -19.34 -2.56
CA GLN A 426 10.68 -17.95 -2.97
C GLN A 426 10.26 -17.10 -1.80
N LEU A 427 9.38 -17.60 -0.93
CA LEU A 427 8.88 -16.77 0.16
C LEU A 427 10.05 -16.38 1.08
N GLY A 428 10.97 -17.31 1.34
CA GLY A 428 12.23 -17.03 2.02
C GLY A 428 13.04 -15.92 1.35
N LEU A 429 13.29 -16.02 0.04
CA LEU A 429 14.06 -15.01 -0.72
C LEU A 429 13.35 -13.65 -0.82
N ALA A 430 12.03 -13.64 -0.98
CA ALA A 430 11.22 -12.42 -1.07
C ALA A 430 11.19 -11.68 0.27
N LEU A 431 10.99 -12.40 1.37
CA LEU A 431 11.08 -11.85 2.71
C LEU A 431 12.51 -11.34 3.01
N ALA A 432 13.55 -12.10 2.65
CA ALA A 432 14.93 -11.63 2.84
C ALA A 432 15.17 -10.31 2.11
N SER A 433 14.73 -10.21 0.85
CA SER A 433 14.88 -9.01 0.02
C SER A 433 14.11 -7.82 0.60
N LEU A 434 12.85 -8.02 0.98
CA LEU A 434 12.01 -6.98 1.55
C LEU A 434 12.53 -6.51 2.92
N GLY A 435 13.02 -7.43 3.75
CA GLY A 435 13.65 -7.11 5.03
C GLY A 435 14.90 -6.24 4.87
N VAL A 436 15.79 -6.58 3.92
CA VAL A 436 16.97 -5.76 3.61
C VAL A 436 16.59 -4.37 3.12
N ILE A 437 15.63 -4.28 2.18
CA ILE A 437 15.18 -2.99 1.65
C ILE A 437 14.57 -2.14 2.77
N THR A 438 13.77 -2.73 3.65
CA THR A 438 13.14 -2.01 4.77
C THR A 438 14.19 -1.47 5.76
N SER A 439 15.22 -2.26 6.08
CA SER A 439 16.33 -1.82 6.94
C SER A 439 17.19 -0.74 6.27
N LEU A 440 17.45 -0.88 4.95
CA LEU A 440 18.17 0.12 4.16
C LEU A 440 17.43 1.46 4.11
N VAL A 441 16.12 1.43 3.90
CA VAL A 441 15.25 2.61 3.93
C VAL A 441 15.34 3.31 5.28
N ALA A 442 15.32 2.56 6.39
CA ALA A 442 15.49 3.13 7.73
C ALA A 442 16.84 3.87 7.89
N GLN A 443 17.95 3.27 7.42
CA GLN A 443 19.27 3.91 7.48
C GLN A 443 19.36 5.15 6.59
N HIS A 444 18.74 5.12 5.40
CA HIS A 444 18.69 6.26 4.50
C HIS A 444 17.80 7.39 5.03
N MET A 445 16.69 7.10 5.69
CA MET A 445 15.83 8.13 6.27
C MET A 445 16.54 8.94 7.36
N TYR A 446 17.43 8.31 8.12
CA TYR A 446 18.22 8.98 9.14
C TYR A 446 19.39 9.81 8.54
N SER A 447 20.09 9.25 7.56
CA SER A 447 21.28 9.87 6.95
C SER A 447 20.98 10.89 5.84
N LEU A 448 19.83 10.75 5.18
CA LEU A 448 19.31 11.63 4.14
C LEU A 448 17.83 11.93 4.44
N PRO A 449 17.56 12.84 5.39
CA PRO A 449 16.20 13.20 5.77
C PRO A 449 15.39 13.63 4.55
N ALA A 450 14.36 12.86 4.20
CA ALA A 450 13.52 13.13 3.02
C ALA A 450 12.69 14.42 3.14
N TYR A 451 12.56 14.96 4.36
CA TYR A 451 11.83 16.18 4.70
C TYR A 451 12.71 17.05 5.61
N ALA A 452 12.87 18.36 5.36
CA ALA A 452 13.84 19.12 6.17
C ALA A 452 13.47 19.25 7.65
N PHE A 453 12.20 19.11 8.03
CA PHE A 453 11.78 19.18 9.43
C PHE A 453 11.98 17.87 10.20
N ILE A 454 12.07 16.72 9.51
CA ILE A 454 12.33 15.44 10.19
C ILE A 454 13.75 15.39 10.75
N ALA A 455 14.68 16.19 10.20
CA ALA A 455 16.04 16.35 10.70
C ALA A 455 16.11 17.14 12.02
N GLN A 456 15.03 17.86 12.37
CA GLN A 456 14.91 18.64 13.62
C GLN A 456 14.05 17.91 14.67
N ASP A 457 13.25 16.93 14.26
CA ASP A 457 12.43 16.10 15.14
C ASP A 457 13.12 14.75 15.40
N PHE A 458 14.05 14.78 16.36
CA PHE A 458 14.84 13.60 16.74
C PHE A 458 13.97 12.44 17.23
N THR A 459 12.82 12.71 17.85
CA THR A 459 11.91 11.69 18.35
C THR A 459 11.23 10.97 17.18
N THR A 460 10.73 11.72 16.20
CA THR A 460 10.13 11.15 14.99
C THR A 460 11.15 10.39 14.15
N GLN A 461 12.37 10.93 14.02
CA GLN A 461 13.46 10.26 13.30
C GLN A 461 13.87 8.95 13.97
N ALA A 462 13.99 8.93 15.31
CA ALA A 462 14.28 7.72 16.08
C ALA A 462 13.13 6.70 16.04
N ALA A 463 11.88 7.15 16.12
CA ALA A 463 10.71 6.29 16.05
C ALA A 463 10.57 5.62 14.67
N LEU A 464 10.77 6.38 13.58
CA LEU A 464 10.70 5.85 12.23
C LEU A 464 11.84 4.87 11.92
N TYR A 465 13.06 5.21 12.36
CA TYR A 465 14.20 4.29 12.27
C TYR A 465 13.88 2.98 12.99
N THR A 466 13.45 3.07 14.25
CA THR A 466 13.13 1.92 15.09
C THR A 466 12.02 1.07 14.47
N HIS A 467 10.91 1.69 14.07
CA HIS A 467 9.76 1.04 13.42
C HIS A 467 10.18 0.22 12.19
N HIS A 468 10.95 0.80 11.28
CA HIS A 468 11.40 0.10 10.07
C HIS A 468 12.42 -0.99 10.39
N GLN A 469 13.28 -0.82 11.41
CA GLN A 469 14.19 -1.90 11.86
C GLN A 469 13.43 -3.07 12.48
N TYR A 470 12.35 -2.83 13.24
CA TYR A 470 11.50 -3.90 13.78
C TYR A 470 10.78 -4.68 12.66
N ILE A 471 10.20 -3.97 11.69
CA ILE A 471 9.56 -4.60 10.53
C ILE A 471 10.59 -5.42 9.74
N ALA A 472 11.77 -4.85 9.47
CA ALA A 472 12.85 -5.54 8.80
C ALA A 472 13.27 -6.82 9.53
N GLY A 473 13.41 -6.77 10.86
CA GLY A 473 13.75 -7.92 11.69
C GLY A 473 12.68 -9.02 11.69
N PHE A 474 11.40 -8.65 11.76
CA PHE A 474 10.29 -9.61 11.70
C PHE A 474 10.22 -10.31 10.34
N ILE A 475 10.33 -9.55 9.25
CA ILE A 475 10.35 -10.08 7.89
C ILE A 475 11.58 -10.97 7.68
N MET A 476 12.75 -10.57 8.17
CA MET A 476 13.98 -11.36 8.06
C MET A 476 13.89 -12.68 8.83
N THR A 477 13.24 -12.70 10.00
CA THR A 477 12.99 -13.94 10.74
C THR A 477 12.11 -14.90 9.94
N GLY A 478 11.07 -14.38 9.28
CA GLY A 478 10.25 -15.14 8.34
C GLY A 478 11.08 -15.70 7.18
N ALA A 479 12.01 -14.92 6.64
CA ALA A 479 12.89 -15.35 5.55
C ALA A 479 13.68 -16.62 5.90
N PHE A 480 14.33 -16.63 7.07
CA PHE A 480 15.10 -17.78 7.56
C PHE A 480 14.21 -18.97 7.92
N ALA A 481 13.02 -18.74 8.48
CA ALA A 481 12.06 -19.80 8.79
C ALA A 481 11.62 -20.55 7.51
N HIS A 482 11.28 -19.80 6.45
CA HIS A 482 10.93 -20.39 5.17
C HIS A 482 12.15 -21.03 4.48
N GLY A 483 13.33 -20.43 4.56
CA GLY A 483 14.58 -21.05 4.08
C GLY A 483 14.89 -22.40 4.74
N ALA A 484 14.68 -22.52 6.06
CA ALA A 484 14.87 -23.78 6.79
C ALA A 484 13.85 -24.85 6.38
N ILE A 485 12.57 -24.48 6.20
CA ILE A 485 11.53 -25.41 5.73
C ILE A 485 11.88 -25.92 4.33
N PHE A 486 12.40 -25.06 3.45
CA PHE A 486 12.91 -25.49 2.14
C PHE A 486 13.98 -26.58 2.27
N PHE A 487 15.03 -26.37 3.08
CA PHE A 487 16.11 -27.35 3.21
C PHE A 487 15.68 -28.69 3.83
N ILE A 488 14.63 -28.71 4.64
CA ILE A 488 14.12 -29.92 5.28
C ILE A 488 13.14 -30.67 4.37
N ARG A 489 12.24 -29.94 3.70
CA ARG A 489 11.07 -30.51 3.04
C ARG A 489 11.19 -30.58 1.52
N ASP A 490 11.76 -29.54 0.91
CA ASP A 490 11.68 -29.32 -0.54
C ASP A 490 13.05 -29.46 -1.24
N TYR A 491 14.15 -29.48 -0.50
CA TYR A 491 15.50 -29.62 -1.07
C TYR A 491 15.76 -31.03 -1.60
N ASN A 492 16.08 -31.13 -2.89
CA ASN A 492 16.49 -32.37 -3.53
C ASN A 492 18.02 -32.38 -3.79
N PRO A 493 18.80 -33.27 -3.15
CA PRO A 493 20.25 -33.37 -3.33
C PRO A 493 20.67 -33.69 -4.76
N GLU A 494 19.95 -34.54 -5.48
CA GLU A 494 20.28 -34.94 -6.86
C GLU A 494 20.09 -33.76 -7.84
N GLN A 495 18.99 -33.02 -7.69
CA GLN A 495 18.70 -31.85 -8.52
C GLN A 495 19.73 -30.72 -8.31
N ASN A 496 20.27 -30.62 -7.10
CA ASN A 496 21.21 -29.57 -6.70
C ASN A 496 22.67 -30.02 -6.68
N GLU A 497 22.99 -31.18 -7.26
CA GLU A 497 24.34 -31.75 -7.25
C GLU A 497 25.39 -30.73 -7.73
N ASP A 498 26.45 -30.57 -6.93
CA ASP A 498 27.58 -29.66 -7.17
C ASP A 498 27.20 -28.19 -7.50
N ASN A 499 25.99 -27.74 -7.14
CA ASN A 499 25.62 -26.32 -7.25
C ASN A 499 25.86 -25.57 -5.93
N VAL A 500 25.63 -24.26 -5.91
CA VAL A 500 25.90 -23.40 -4.75
C VAL A 500 25.22 -23.88 -3.46
N LEU A 501 24.02 -24.47 -3.54
CA LEU A 501 23.28 -24.95 -2.36
C LEU A 501 23.89 -26.24 -1.80
N ALA A 502 24.24 -27.19 -2.67
CA ALA A 502 24.94 -28.40 -2.24
C ALA A 502 26.29 -28.05 -1.60
N ARG A 503 27.06 -27.16 -2.21
CA ARG A 503 28.34 -26.69 -1.66
C ARG A 503 28.17 -26.01 -0.31
N MET A 504 27.13 -25.20 -0.13
CA MET A 504 26.82 -24.58 1.16
C MET A 504 26.52 -25.64 2.24
N LEU A 505 25.77 -26.69 1.91
CA LEU A 505 25.47 -27.79 2.82
C LEU A 505 26.70 -28.64 3.14
N ASP A 506 27.55 -28.92 2.15
CA ASP A 506 28.80 -29.67 2.34
C ASP A 506 29.77 -28.92 3.26
N HIS A 507 29.74 -27.59 3.25
CA HIS A 507 30.58 -26.73 4.07
C HIS A 507 29.85 -26.15 5.28
N LYS A 508 28.65 -26.64 5.62
CA LYS A 508 27.82 -26.06 6.69
C LYS A 508 28.54 -26.00 8.03
N GLU A 509 29.33 -27.02 8.36
CA GLU A 509 30.10 -27.08 9.60
C GLU A 509 31.19 -26.01 9.64
N ALA A 510 31.89 -25.81 8.51
CA ALA A 510 32.88 -24.74 8.38
C ALA A 510 32.21 -23.37 8.47
N ILE A 511 31.11 -23.13 7.75
CA ILE A 511 30.36 -21.87 7.78
C ILE A 511 29.90 -21.54 9.21
N ILE A 512 29.27 -22.53 9.86
CA ILE A 512 28.78 -22.40 11.23
C ILE A 512 29.93 -22.18 12.22
N SER A 513 31.05 -22.89 12.05
CA SER A 513 32.23 -22.75 12.91
C SER A 513 32.84 -21.35 12.79
N HIS A 514 33.01 -20.83 11.58
CA HIS A 514 33.54 -19.47 11.36
C HIS A 514 32.57 -18.40 11.87
N LEU A 515 31.26 -18.56 11.67
CA LEU A 515 30.25 -17.66 12.22
C LEU A 515 30.20 -17.71 13.75
N SER A 516 30.38 -18.90 14.34
CA SER A 516 30.48 -19.09 15.79
C SER A 516 31.73 -18.42 16.35
N TRP A 517 32.88 -18.61 15.69
CA TRP A 517 34.14 -17.96 16.05
C TRP A 517 34.03 -16.43 15.96
N ALA A 518 33.47 -15.90 14.86
CA ALA A 518 33.27 -14.46 14.70
C ALA A 518 32.31 -13.89 15.76
N SER A 519 31.22 -14.60 16.08
CA SER A 519 30.27 -14.20 17.11
C SER A 519 30.89 -14.23 18.52
N LEU A 520 31.67 -15.27 18.84
CA LEU A 520 32.39 -15.35 20.12
C LEU A 520 33.48 -14.29 20.23
N PHE A 521 34.23 -14.05 19.16
CA PHE A 521 35.24 -13.00 19.10
C PHE A 521 34.61 -11.63 19.32
N LEU A 522 33.57 -11.28 18.56
CA LEU A 522 32.82 -10.02 18.74
C LEU A 522 32.22 -9.94 20.15
N GLY A 523 31.70 -11.03 20.69
CA GLY A 523 31.10 -11.11 22.03
C GLY A 523 32.08 -10.84 23.15
N PHE A 524 33.15 -11.61 23.24
CA PHE A 524 34.17 -11.45 24.28
C PHE A 524 34.97 -10.16 24.14
N HIS A 525 35.27 -9.74 22.92
CA HIS A 525 35.98 -8.49 22.67
C HIS A 525 35.16 -7.28 23.08
N THR A 526 33.89 -7.21 22.67
CA THR A 526 33.00 -6.07 22.98
C THR A 526 32.64 -6.05 24.47
N LEU A 527 32.24 -7.19 25.03
CA LEU A 527 31.88 -7.30 26.45
C LEU A 527 33.07 -7.04 27.37
N GLY A 528 34.27 -7.53 27.01
CA GLY A 528 35.49 -7.29 27.79
C GLY A 528 35.85 -5.80 27.87
N LEU A 529 35.66 -5.06 26.78
CA LEU A 529 35.86 -3.60 26.77
C LEU A 529 34.80 -2.85 27.59
N TYR A 530 33.52 -3.26 27.52
CA TYR A 530 32.48 -2.69 28.38
C TYR A 530 32.77 -2.92 29.86
N VAL A 531 33.09 -4.16 30.25
CA VAL A 531 33.40 -4.50 31.65
C VAL A 531 34.64 -3.76 32.14
N HIS A 532 35.71 -3.68 31.34
CA HIS A 532 36.89 -2.90 31.69
C HIS A 532 36.55 -1.42 31.90
N ASN A 533 35.82 -0.81 30.97
CA ASN A 533 35.47 0.61 31.03
C ASN A 533 34.50 0.94 32.18
N ASP A 534 33.56 0.05 32.48
CA ASP A 534 32.64 0.18 33.63
C ASP A 534 33.38 0.05 34.96
N VAL A 535 34.35 -0.88 35.06
CA VAL A 535 35.20 -1.02 36.23
C VAL A 535 36.05 0.24 36.43
N MET A 536 36.68 0.77 35.39
CA MET A 536 37.45 2.02 35.48
C MET A 536 36.58 3.22 35.91
N LEU A 537 35.32 3.29 35.46
CA LEU A 537 34.36 4.30 35.92
C LEU A 537 33.97 4.11 37.39
N ALA A 538 33.62 2.88 37.78
CA ALA A 538 33.19 2.55 39.14
C ALA A 538 34.29 2.80 40.19
N PHE A 539 35.56 2.61 39.81
CA PHE A 539 36.73 2.90 40.64
C PHE A 539 37.19 4.37 40.56
N GLY A 540 36.48 5.24 39.83
CA GLY A 540 36.77 6.67 39.77
C GLY A 540 38.03 7.03 38.97
N THR A 541 38.48 6.15 38.07
CA THR A 541 39.65 6.37 37.19
C THR A 541 39.23 6.34 35.71
N PRO A 542 38.37 7.27 35.24
CA PRO A 542 37.89 7.31 33.86
C PRO A 542 39.00 7.47 32.82
N GLU A 543 40.15 8.04 33.20
CA GLU A 543 41.31 8.21 32.33
C GLU A 543 41.98 6.90 31.89
N LYS A 544 41.63 5.78 32.54
CA LYS A 544 42.14 4.43 32.21
C LYS A 544 41.19 3.60 31.34
N GLN A 545 40.12 4.20 30.85
CA GLN A 545 39.24 3.56 29.88
C GLN A 545 40.00 3.26 28.58
N ILE A 546 39.66 2.12 27.98
CA ILE A 546 40.15 1.75 26.65
C ILE A 546 39.13 2.26 25.64
N LEU A 547 39.53 3.29 24.88
CA LEU A 547 38.74 3.88 23.81
C LEU A 547 39.38 3.50 22.47
N ILE A 548 38.65 2.75 21.66
CA ILE A 548 39.10 2.35 20.32
C ILE A 548 38.45 3.27 19.29
N GLU A 549 39.27 4.03 18.57
CA GLU A 549 38.76 4.93 17.54
C GLU A 549 38.38 4.17 16.25
N PRO A 550 37.19 4.44 15.67
CA PRO A 550 36.73 3.80 14.44
C PRO A 550 37.37 4.45 13.19
N ILE A 551 38.70 4.43 13.09
CA ILE A 551 39.47 5.13 12.04
C ILE A 551 39.00 4.77 10.62
N PHE A 552 38.72 3.49 10.35
CA PHE A 552 38.23 3.05 9.04
C PHE A 552 36.83 3.58 8.73
N ALA A 553 35.92 3.60 9.71
CA ALA A 553 34.58 4.14 9.51
C ALA A 553 34.62 5.66 9.28
N GLN A 554 35.50 6.37 10.00
CA GLN A 554 35.75 7.80 9.77
C GLN A 554 36.33 8.07 8.37
N TRP A 555 37.23 7.21 7.88
CA TRP A 555 37.80 7.31 6.54
C TRP A 555 36.75 7.03 5.44
N ILE A 556 35.93 5.99 5.61
CA ILE A 556 34.83 5.67 4.70
C ILE A 556 33.79 6.81 4.68
N GLN A 557 33.42 7.34 5.84
CA GLN A 557 32.53 8.50 5.94
C GLN A 557 33.13 9.73 5.25
N SER A 558 34.47 9.91 5.34
CA SER A 558 35.19 10.98 4.64
C SER A 558 35.13 10.86 3.11
N ALA A 559 35.30 9.63 2.60
CA ALA A 559 35.25 9.32 1.17
C ALA A 559 33.84 9.40 0.56
N HIS A 560 32.78 9.19 1.35
CA HIS A 560 31.38 9.21 0.90
C HIS A 560 30.70 10.59 0.91
N GLY A 561 31.47 11.68 0.99
CA GLY A 561 30.94 13.03 0.75
C GLY A 561 31.23 14.06 1.84
N LYS A 562 31.91 13.70 2.94
CA LYS A 562 32.36 14.69 3.94
C LYS A 562 33.33 15.72 3.35
N THR A 563 34.14 15.31 2.37
CA THR A 563 35.06 16.20 1.62
C THR A 563 34.36 17.07 0.58
N SER A 564 33.11 16.78 0.23
CA SER A 564 32.28 17.55 -0.71
C SER A 564 31.51 18.67 0.00
N TYR A 565 31.30 18.55 1.31
CA TYR A 565 30.67 19.57 2.15
C TYR A 565 31.69 20.67 2.52
N GLY A 566 31.36 21.91 2.18
CA GLY A 566 32.28 23.06 2.21
C GLY A 566 32.55 23.65 0.81
N PHE A 567 32.19 22.92 -0.25
CA PHE A 567 31.99 23.50 -1.58
C PHE A 567 30.52 23.90 -1.74
N ASP A 568 30.25 24.99 -2.47
CA ASP A 568 28.90 25.54 -2.77
C ASP A 568 28.04 24.57 -3.60
N VAL A 569 27.60 23.46 -3.01
CA VAL A 569 26.80 22.43 -3.68
C VAL A 569 25.31 22.72 -3.45
N LEU A 570 24.69 23.30 -4.49
CA LEU A 570 23.25 23.46 -4.81
C LEU A 570 22.26 23.99 -3.74
N LEU A 571 22.29 23.49 -2.51
CA LEU A 571 21.35 23.85 -1.43
C LEU A 571 22.02 24.55 -0.24
N SER A 572 23.35 24.40 -0.07
CA SER A 572 24.14 25.04 0.99
C SER A 572 24.66 26.44 0.61
N SER A 573 24.51 26.83 -0.67
CA SER A 573 25.01 28.12 -1.16
C SER A 573 23.99 29.22 -0.90
N THR A 574 24.39 30.21 -0.09
CA THR A 574 23.58 31.42 0.21
C THR A 574 23.33 32.31 -1.02
N THR A 575 23.98 32.01 -2.16
CA THR A 575 23.78 32.70 -3.44
C THR A 575 23.03 31.86 -4.47
N GLY A 576 22.69 30.60 -4.14
CA GLY A 576 22.04 29.67 -5.06
C GLY A 576 20.61 30.07 -5.45
N PRO A 577 20.14 29.74 -6.66
CA PRO A 577 18.76 29.98 -7.08
C PRO A 577 17.72 29.36 -6.13
N ALA A 578 18.03 28.20 -5.57
CA ALA A 578 17.18 27.49 -4.60
C ALA A 578 17.10 28.22 -3.24
N PHE A 579 18.20 28.79 -2.75
CA PHE A 579 18.21 29.60 -1.52
C PHE A 579 17.40 30.89 -1.71
N ASN A 580 17.60 31.58 -2.84
CA ASN A 580 16.87 32.82 -3.15
C ASN A 580 15.37 32.58 -3.36
N ALA A 581 14.98 31.49 -4.04
CA ALA A 581 13.57 31.10 -4.18
C ALA A 581 12.95 30.60 -2.86
N GLY A 582 13.77 30.01 -1.97
CA GLY A 582 13.34 29.51 -0.67
C GLY A 582 13.03 30.59 0.37
N ARG A 583 13.54 31.82 0.19
CA ARG A 583 13.30 32.96 1.11
C ARG A 583 11.84 33.41 1.20
N SER A 584 11.06 33.18 0.14
CA SER A 584 9.64 33.55 0.08
C SER A 584 8.70 32.45 0.54
N ILE A 585 9.21 31.27 0.90
CA ILE A 585 8.39 30.15 1.38
C ILE A 585 8.10 30.38 2.87
N TRP A 586 6.83 30.34 3.26
CA TRP A 586 6.35 30.50 4.64
C TRP A 586 6.64 29.25 5.49
N LEU A 587 7.92 28.92 5.62
CA LEU A 587 8.41 27.81 6.43
C LEU A 587 9.54 28.32 7.33
N PRO A 588 9.21 28.83 8.54
CA PRO A 588 10.21 29.30 9.49
C PRO A 588 11.24 28.20 9.78
N GLY A 589 12.54 28.51 9.66
CA GLY A 589 13.63 27.59 10.01
C GLY A 589 14.14 26.65 8.92
N TRP A 590 13.48 26.53 7.77
CA TRP A 590 13.90 25.66 6.66
C TRP A 590 15.31 25.99 6.13
N LEU A 591 15.58 27.27 5.86
CA LEU A 591 16.87 27.71 5.35
C LEU A 591 17.99 27.55 6.39
N ASN A 592 17.66 27.69 7.68
CA ASN A 592 18.61 27.47 8.77
C ASN A 592 18.94 25.97 8.90
N ALA A 593 17.96 25.07 8.82
CA ALA A 593 18.17 23.62 8.90
C ALA A 593 19.22 23.09 7.91
N VAL A 594 19.26 23.65 6.70
CA VAL A 594 20.13 23.23 5.59
C VAL A 594 21.48 23.97 5.56
N ASN A 595 21.51 25.24 5.96
CA ASN A 595 22.68 26.13 5.79
C ASN A 595 23.39 26.50 7.10
N GLU A 596 22.92 25.97 8.23
CA GLU A 596 23.54 26.26 9.53
C GLU A 596 24.89 25.54 9.63
N ASN A 597 25.97 26.33 9.61
CA ASN A 597 27.34 25.82 9.66
C ASN A 597 27.69 25.10 10.98
N SER A 598 26.82 25.18 12.00
CA SER A 598 26.93 24.40 13.24
C SER A 598 26.22 23.04 13.18
N ASN A 599 25.42 22.75 12.15
CA ASN A 599 24.84 21.42 11.95
C ASN A 599 25.90 20.48 11.41
N SER A 600 26.29 19.49 12.22
CA SER A 600 27.12 18.38 11.74
C SER A 600 26.23 17.38 10.99
N LEU A 601 26.06 17.59 9.68
CA LEU A 601 25.32 16.67 8.79
C LEU A 601 25.90 15.24 8.75
N PHE A 602 27.12 15.05 9.25
CA PHE A 602 27.69 13.75 9.55
C PHE A 602 27.75 13.55 11.06
N LEU A 603 27.24 12.42 11.55
CA LEU A 603 27.52 11.98 12.91
C LEU A 603 29.03 11.90 13.12
N THR A 604 29.52 12.54 14.19
CA THR A 604 30.87 12.30 14.69
C THR A 604 30.96 10.85 15.16
N ILE A 605 31.60 9.98 14.38
CA ILE A 605 31.78 8.58 14.74
C ILE A 605 32.91 8.48 15.76
N GLY A 606 32.58 8.20 17.01
CA GLY A 606 33.52 8.10 18.12
C GLY A 606 33.70 6.66 18.64
N PRO A 607 34.53 6.49 19.68
CA PRO A 607 34.74 5.19 20.33
C PRO A 607 33.45 4.55 20.88
N GLY A 608 32.48 5.35 21.31
CA GLY A 608 31.16 4.85 21.74
C GLY A 608 30.38 4.22 20.58
N ASP A 609 30.38 4.85 19.40
CA ASP A 609 29.73 4.31 18.20
C ASP A 609 30.38 3.02 17.75
N PHE A 610 31.71 2.91 17.86
CA PHE A 610 32.43 1.66 17.59
C PHE A 610 31.87 0.51 18.45
N LEU A 611 31.76 0.72 19.77
CA LEU A 611 31.25 -0.31 20.69
C LEU A 611 29.78 -0.66 20.42
N VAL A 612 28.93 0.31 20.12
CA VAL A 612 27.52 0.08 19.79
C VAL A 612 27.37 -0.69 18.47
N HIS A 613 28.12 -0.33 17.42
CA HIS A 613 28.08 -1.06 16.15
C HIS A 613 28.64 -2.48 16.27
N HIS A 614 29.63 -2.71 17.14
CA HIS A 614 30.12 -4.07 17.43
C HIS A 614 29.10 -4.89 18.23
N ALA A 615 28.36 -4.27 19.14
CA ALA A 615 27.24 -4.93 19.84
C ALA A 615 26.07 -5.26 18.89
N ILE A 616 25.74 -4.36 17.95
CA ILE A 616 24.76 -4.62 16.89
C ILE A 616 25.25 -5.73 15.97
N ALA A 617 26.52 -5.70 15.54
CA ALA A 617 27.12 -6.74 14.73
C ALA A 617 27.09 -8.09 15.44
N LEU A 618 27.44 -8.14 16.73
CA LEU A 618 27.30 -9.33 17.56
C LEU A 618 25.85 -9.84 17.57
N GLY A 619 24.87 -8.96 17.77
CA GLY A 619 23.46 -9.30 17.72
C GLY A 619 23.03 -9.89 16.37
N LEU A 620 23.45 -9.28 15.26
CA LEU A 620 23.14 -9.75 13.90
C LEU A 620 23.83 -11.08 13.57
N HIS A 621 25.11 -11.24 13.90
CA HIS A 621 25.87 -12.46 13.66
C HIS A 621 25.36 -13.61 14.54
N THR A 622 25.04 -13.34 15.80
CA THR A 622 24.46 -14.31 16.73
C THR A 622 23.05 -14.71 16.28
N THR A 623 22.22 -13.74 15.86
CA THR A 623 20.89 -14.01 15.29
C THR A 623 20.99 -14.86 14.03
N THR A 624 21.91 -14.54 13.12
CA THR A 624 22.16 -15.35 11.92
C THR A 624 22.64 -16.76 12.29
N LEU A 625 23.55 -16.88 13.26
CA LEU A 625 24.02 -18.16 13.76
C LEU A 625 22.89 -19.00 14.36
N ILE A 626 21.99 -18.39 15.14
CA ILE A 626 20.81 -19.04 15.74
C ILE A 626 19.82 -19.46 14.65
N LEU A 627 19.55 -18.59 13.69
CA LEU A 627 18.64 -18.86 12.58
C LEU A 627 19.17 -19.96 11.65
N VAL A 628 20.50 -20.10 11.54
CA VAL A 628 21.17 -21.20 10.83
C VAL A 628 21.26 -22.49 11.66
N LYS A 629 21.25 -22.42 13.01
CA LYS A 629 21.45 -23.58 13.91
C LYS A 629 20.20 -24.27 14.47
N VAL A 630 18.98 -23.85 14.15
CA VAL A 630 17.68 -24.35 14.70
C VAL A 630 17.06 -23.42 15.74
N PHE A 631 16.02 -22.71 15.29
CA PHE A 631 14.74 -22.35 15.93
C PHE A 631 14.50 -22.77 17.41
N TRP A 632 15.29 -22.32 18.39
CA TRP A 632 14.93 -22.40 19.83
C TRP A 632 15.49 -21.24 20.68
N MET A 633 15.48 -20.01 20.15
CA MET A 633 15.88 -18.81 20.94
C MET A 633 14.89 -17.64 20.93
N LEU A 634 13.63 -17.87 20.53
CA LEU A 634 12.55 -16.94 20.93
C LEU A 634 12.29 -16.99 22.45
N ASN A 635 12.80 -18.04 23.12
CA ASN A 635 12.87 -18.12 24.58
C ASN A 635 13.87 -17.06 25.12
N THR A 636 15.09 -16.93 24.60
CA THR A 636 16.08 -16.01 25.19
C THR A 636 15.88 -14.53 24.82
N ILE A 637 15.33 -14.18 23.65
CA ILE A 637 14.95 -12.78 23.38
C ILE A 637 13.70 -12.41 24.18
N GLY A 638 12.74 -13.33 24.32
CA GLY A 638 11.64 -13.20 25.28
C GLY A 638 12.15 -12.99 26.72
N TRP A 639 13.16 -13.73 27.17
CA TRP A 639 13.76 -13.58 28.51
C TRP A 639 14.68 -12.36 28.66
N VAL A 640 15.35 -11.88 27.61
CA VAL A 640 16.19 -10.66 27.68
C VAL A 640 15.31 -9.42 27.62
N THR A 641 14.25 -9.43 26.81
CA THR A 641 13.24 -8.37 26.80
C THR A 641 12.41 -8.40 28.08
N PHE A 642 12.03 -9.58 28.61
CA PHE A 642 11.36 -9.71 29.92
C PHE A 642 12.28 -9.33 31.08
N TYR A 643 13.58 -9.67 31.06
CA TYR A 643 14.54 -9.27 32.10
C TYR A 643 14.87 -7.77 32.06
N TRP A 644 14.96 -7.16 30.87
CA TRP A 644 15.17 -5.71 30.71
C TRP A 644 13.92 -4.90 31.12
N HIS A 645 12.72 -5.36 30.75
CA HIS A 645 11.46 -4.73 31.16
C HIS A 645 11.18 -4.92 32.67
N TRP A 646 11.45 -6.11 33.23
CA TRP A 646 11.24 -6.44 34.65
C TRP A 646 12.20 -5.70 35.59
N LYS A 647 13.48 -5.54 35.21
CA LYS A 647 14.49 -4.87 36.05
C LYS A 647 14.42 -3.34 36.02
N HIS A 648 13.73 -2.74 35.04
CA HIS A 648 13.61 -1.28 34.94
C HIS A 648 12.24 -0.72 35.31
N ILE A 649 11.19 -1.53 35.35
CA ILE A 649 9.90 -1.13 35.90
C ILE A 649 9.86 -1.25 37.43
N THR A 650 10.64 -2.14 38.04
CA THR A 650 10.77 -2.22 39.52
C THR A 650 11.65 -1.11 40.13
N LEU A 651 12.42 -0.37 39.31
CA LEU A 651 13.21 0.78 39.76
C LEU A 651 12.51 2.14 39.62
N TRP A 652 11.31 2.18 39.02
CA TRP A 652 10.53 3.41 38.80
C TRP A 652 9.17 3.41 39.51
N GLN A 653 8.91 2.42 40.38
CA GLN A 653 7.83 2.46 41.37
C GLN A 653 8.39 2.33 42.79
N GLY A 654 8.82 3.49 43.34
CA GLY A 654 8.80 3.81 44.78
C GLY A 654 10.08 3.54 45.58
N ILE A 655 10.80 4.60 45.93
CA ILE A 655 10.97 5.18 47.29
C ILE A 655 12.07 6.25 47.19
N ASP A 656 11.66 7.49 46.92
CA ASP A 656 11.68 8.61 47.89
C ASP A 656 10.86 9.78 47.31
#